data_AF-A0A7I8X3L6-F1
#
_entry.id   AF-A0A7I8X3L6-F1
#
_cell.length_a   1.000
_cell.length_b   1.000
_cell.length_c   1.000
_cell.angle_alpha   90.00
_cell.angle_beta   90.00
_cell.angle_gamma   90.00
#
_symmetry.space_group_name_H-M   'P 1'
#
loop_
_entity.id
_entity.type
_entity.pdbx_description
1 polymer ?
#
loop_
_entity_poly.entity_id
_entity_poly.type
_entity_poly.pdbx_seq_one_letter_code
_entity_poly.pdbx_strand_id
1 'polypeptide(L)'
;MSSAGLGVRFNVHCHFIRQFESIFVVGNAAELGAWNPDKAVELEKDKVEGRWSATVKLVSSHKEPLKFRYFIGYYLQSTNDPASKLRIVSRWEAQRVPRSLIPPTGSDVLVQNHEFGTYDGKKLISDGWLNHQSQTEVRLFMYDNCMTFYKDRHQQRQYHIKITPFDLRRKEEYNPYNRAQKGRGLWRMSSVFMQSMGSFDIDEPEDKDANAFLPALPSFSPTELAVLSTHDAAPTFSDQKSTGQPYHNPSSIFIYRTQSIAPDFLAFRVELFTEQRPKKPSQPPTIDEDQVCNSDALASIGISNAAHNALLQEHSYDAKKSVKIERVGIAYVMFSARMDTCGQHQVPILAKNQMPIGQLKMDYLLIKSLGYDLKVPLTMEHCYTRHWKKRKTVEVGHRGFGNSYTKTSTVRENTIHSLSHASKKGADYVEFDVQLTKDKIAIIFHDFHVLVAVAKRSTCSPGANLSKETEAAAVGTSGPQRPSLGLQNAMSDYHEIAVKDLKLQQLRLLHVEHYQAQENRNMLKVTGDPDESDDHRPFPTLVDVLKRVPVDTGFNVEIKYPMELADGEHECRNYFERNEFIDRILKDVIENAGARRIVFSSFEPDICSMIARKQCLFPCLFLCVGATKRYVPFTDKRSADSIVAANFAKSEKILGCNFHSEELLHDRRPVERAKRLGLVSFVWGDDLDSKKNIDYFRRDLAVEGIIYDKIGEMEERQNVFMVEREQRISLFQSPSPSRRGSLDNPHPHITNSGLRSMSQDMNGQIDPEILKKKWPKAMVGRSDSAGSPSSK
;
A
#
# COMPACT_ATOMS: atom_id res chain seq x y z
N MET A 1 27.13 46.70 -8.28
CA MET A 1 27.83 45.40 -8.17
C MET A 1 26.77 44.32 -8.16
N SER A 2 26.69 43.47 -9.18
CA SER A 2 25.73 42.37 -9.24
C SER A 2 26.07 41.35 -8.15
N SER A 3 25.11 41.02 -7.29
CA SER A 3 25.28 39.94 -6.31
C SER A 3 25.34 38.61 -7.07
N ALA A 4 26.55 38.11 -7.34
CA ALA A 4 26.72 36.76 -7.88
C ALA A 4 26.12 35.78 -6.85
N GLY A 5 24.98 35.16 -7.20
CA GLY A 5 24.34 34.15 -6.36
C GLY A 5 25.24 32.93 -6.15
N LEU A 6 25.07 32.24 -5.03
CA LEU A 6 25.86 31.07 -4.67
C LEU A 6 25.51 29.89 -5.60
N GLY A 7 26.46 29.37 -6.36
CA GLY A 7 26.27 28.17 -7.16
C GLY A 7 26.31 26.91 -6.29
N VAL A 8 25.21 26.17 -6.21
CA VAL A 8 25.16 24.86 -5.54
C VAL A 8 25.05 23.77 -6.59
N ARG A 9 26.06 22.90 -6.66
CA ARG A 9 26.05 21.74 -7.55
C ARG A 9 25.49 20.51 -6.84
N PHE A 10 24.34 20.03 -7.31
CA PHE A 10 23.75 18.77 -6.89
C PHE A 10 24.33 17.65 -7.73
N ASN A 11 24.82 16.59 -7.07
CA ASN A 11 25.37 15.41 -7.72
C ASN A 11 24.83 14.15 -7.03
N VAL A 12 24.24 13.25 -7.81
CA VAL A 12 23.64 12.01 -7.30
C VAL A 12 23.92 10.84 -8.24
N HIS A 13 24.30 9.70 -7.66
CA HIS A 13 24.43 8.44 -8.35
C HIS A 13 23.16 7.60 -8.18
N CYS A 14 22.69 7.01 -9.26
CA CYS A 14 21.53 6.12 -9.28
C CYS A 14 21.85 4.87 -10.10
N HIS A 15 21.85 3.72 -9.42
CA HIS A 15 22.16 2.42 -10.01
C HIS A 15 21.06 1.89 -10.94
N PHE A 16 19.80 2.32 -10.74
CA PHE A 16 18.66 1.80 -11.49
C PHE A 16 17.68 2.91 -11.88
N ILE A 17 17.82 3.38 -13.12
CA ILE A 17 16.94 4.34 -13.77
C ILE A 17 16.56 3.81 -15.15
N ARG A 18 15.28 3.91 -15.52
CA ARG A 18 14.82 3.51 -16.85
C ARG A 18 15.24 4.55 -17.88
N GLN A 19 15.41 4.16 -19.14
CA GLN A 19 15.94 5.08 -20.18
C GLN A 19 15.03 6.30 -20.44
N PHE A 20 13.74 6.22 -20.10
CA PHE A 20 12.77 7.32 -20.27
C PHE A 20 12.57 8.16 -18.99
N GLU A 21 13.25 7.80 -17.90
CA GLU A 21 13.20 8.51 -16.62
C GLU A 21 14.38 9.49 -16.50
N SER A 22 14.13 10.58 -15.78
CA SER A 22 15.12 11.58 -15.36
C SER A 22 15.17 11.67 -13.82
N ILE A 23 16.27 12.20 -13.28
CA ILE A 23 16.38 12.55 -11.86
C ILE A 23 16.08 14.04 -11.68
N PHE A 24 15.39 14.38 -10.60
CA PHE A 24 15.03 15.74 -10.23
C PHE A 24 15.48 16.04 -8.79
N VAL A 25 15.73 17.31 -8.50
CA VAL A 25 15.94 17.83 -7.14
C VAL A 25 14.88 18.87 -6.80
N VAL A 26 14.31 18.73 -5.61
CA VAL A 26 13.30 19.65 -5.06
C VAL A 26 13.65 20.01 -3.62
N GLY A 27 13.33 21.23 -3.17
CA GLY A 27 13.72 21.68 -1.84
C GLY A 27 12.99 22.92 -1.36
N ASN A 28 13.38 23.41 -0.18
CA ASN A 28 12.75 24.57 0.47
C ASN A 28 13.03 25.91 -0.25
N ALA A 29 14.15 26.01 -0.97
CA ALA A 29 14.46 27.20 -1.78
C ALA A 29 13.48 27.36 -2.96
N ALA A 30 13.18 28.60 -3.33
CA ALA A 30 12.27 28.90 -4.43
C ALA A 30 12.82 28.36 -5.77
N GLU A 31 14.13 28.41 -5.94
CA GLU A 31 14.90 27.91 -7.06
C GLU A 31 14.92 26.38 -7.14
N LEU A 32 14.61 25.70 -6.03
CA LEU A 32 14.37 24.25 -5.98
C LEU A 32 12.87 23.90 -5.96
N GLY A 33 12.00 24.87 -6.28
CA GLY A 33 10.57 24.65 -6.44
C GLY A 33 9.74 24.69 -5.16
N ALA A 34 10.31 25.07 -4.00
CA ALA A 34 9.58 25.15 -2.72
C ALA A 34 8.76 23.88 -2.42
N TRP A 35 9.41 22.72 -2.50
CA TRP A 35 8.83 21.38 -2.31
C TRP A 35 7.75 20.94 -3.32
N ASN A 36 7.43 21.77 -4.32
CA ASN A 36 6.53 21.40 -5.40
C ASN A 36 7.29 20.60 -6.48
N PRO A 37 6.90 19.34 -6.75
CA PRO A 37 7.58 18.49 -7.73
C PRO A 37 7.52 19.03 -9.16
N ASP A 38 6.49 19.79 -9.54
CA ASP A 38 6.37 20.37 -10.88
C ASP A 38 7.34 21.54 -11.11
N LYS A 39 7.79 22.18 -10.02
CA LYS A 39 8.78 23.25 -10.03
C LYS A 39 10.20 22.76 -9.72
N ALA A 40 10.38 21.45 -9.56
CA ALA A 40 11.69 20.85 -9.30
C ALA A 40 12.65 21.03 -10.48
N VAL A 41 13.94 21.02 -10.18
CA VAL A 41 15.02 21.13 -11.16
C VAL A 41 15.35 19.74 -11.70
N GLU A 42 15.31 19.59 -13.03
CA GLU A 42 15.74 18.36 -13.72
C GLU A 42 17.27 18.30 -13.77
N LEU A 43 17.85 17.15 -13.45
CA LEU A 43 19.30 16.93 -13.51
C LEU A 43 19.69 16.42 -14.90
N GLU A 44 20.91 16.75 -15.30
CA GLU A 44 21.51 16.26 -16.53
C GLU A 44 22.33 15.00 -16.26
N LYS A 45 22.28 14.05 -17.19
CA LYS A 45 23.10 12.83 -17.14
C LYS A 45 24.57 13.19 -17.39
N ASP A 46 25.44 12.83 -16.46
CA ASP A 46 26.88 13.03 -16.59
C ASP A 46 27.49 11.97 -17.54
N LYS A 47 28.73 12.21 -17.98
CA LYS A 47 29.55 11.24 -18.73
C LYS A 47 29.84 9.97 -17.90
N VAL A 48 29.87 10.10 -16.57
CA VAL A 48 30.03 8.95 -15.67
C VAL A 48 28.70 8.20 -15.56
N GLU A 49 28.73 6.89 -15.81
CA GLU A 49 27.55 6.04 -15.75
C GLU A 49 26.83 6.14 -14.41
N GLY A 50 25.48 6.19 -14.45
CA GLY A 50 24.62 6.32 -13.27
C GLY A 50 24.67 7.67 -12.57
N ARG A 51 25.53 8.61 -12.96
CA ARG A 51 25.67 9.92 -12.31
C ARG A 51 24.81 11.00 -13.00
N TRP A 52 24.15 11.81 -12.18
CA TRP A 52 23.31 12.93 -12.60
C TRP A 52 23.67 14.19 -11.83
N SER A 53 23.67 15.35 -12.50
CA SER A 53 23.99 16.61 -11.82
C SER A 53 23.28 17.83 -12.40
N ALA A 54 23.12 18.86 -11.57
CA ALA A 54 22.69 20.19 -11.97
C ALA A 54 23.35 21.24 -11.07
N THR A 55 23.59 22.45 -11.60
CA THR A 55 24.06 23.59 -10.80
C THR A 55 22.95 24.61 -10.71
N VAL A 56 22.50 24.90 -9.48
CA VAL A 56 21.44 25.87 -9.20
C VAL A 56 22.07 27.09 -8.54
N LYS A 57 21.77 28.28 -9.05
CA LYS A 57 22.19 29.54 -8.44
C LYS A 57 21.16 29.93 -7.39
N LEU A 58 21.56 29.95 -6.12
CA LEU A 58 20.70 30.36 -5.02
C LEU A 58 20.86 31.86 -4.74
N VAL A 59 19.77 32.53 -4.40
CA VAL A 59 19.84 33.90 -3.89
C VAL A 59 20.61 33.91 -2.55
N SER A 60 21.57 34.82 -2.42
CA SER A 60 22.58 34.87 -1.35
C SER A 60 22.06 35.15 0.07
N SER A 61 20.74 35.17 0.28
CA SER A 61 20.09 35.56 1.54
C SER A 61 19.46 34.40 2.33
N HIS A 62 19.71 33.13 1.99
CA HIS A 62 19.18 32.00 2.77
C HIS A 62 19.78 31.97 4.18
N LYS A 63 18.98 32.34 5.19
CA LYS A 63 19.34 32.25 6.61
C LYS A 63 19.16 30.84 7.19
N GLU A 64 18.40 29.98 6.51
CA GLU A 64 18.12 28.61 6.92
C GLU A 64 18.97 27.60 6.13
N PRO A 65 19.27 26.42 6.70
CA PRO A 65 19.87 25.33 5.95
C PRO A 65 19.04 24.98 4.71
N LEU A 66 19.72 24.75 3.59
CA LEU A 66 19.11 24.30 2.35
C LEU A 66 18.66 22.84 2.51
N LYS A 67 17.35 22.61 2.46
CA LYS A 67 16.76 21.27 2.56
C LYS A 67 16.25 20.82 1.20
N PHE A 68 16.50 19.56 0.85
CA PHE A 68 16.11 19.04 -0.46
C PHE A 68 15.92 17.51 -0.46
N ARG A 69 15.36 17.00 -1.55
CA ARG A 69 15.19 15.59 -1.87
C ARG A 69 15.45 15.35 -3.35
N TYR A 70 15.87 14.13 -3.67
CA TYR A 70 15.84 13.65 -5.05
C TYR A 70 14.57 12.84 -5.32
N PHE A 71 14.11 12.88 -6.57
CA PHE A 71 13.13 11.94 -7.08
C PHE A 71 13.43 11.56 -8.53
N ILE A 72 12.96 10.39 -8.92
CA ILE A 72 12.95 9.92 -10.31
C ILE A 72 11.57 10.20 -10.87
N GLY A 73 11.51 10.80 -12.05
CA GLY A 73 10.26 11.10 -12.74
C GLY A 73 10.38 10.91 -14.24
N TYR A 74 9.26 10.99 -14.92
CA TYR A 74 9.17 10.96 -16.38
C TYR A 74 8.03 11.88 -16.84
N TYR A 75 7.95 12.12 -18.14
CA TYR A 75 6.90 12.98 -18.70
C TYR A 75 5.88 12.17 -19.48
N LEU A 76 4.60 12.46 -19.24
CA LEU A 76 3.49 12.01 -20.08
C LEU A 76 2.86 13.21 -20.79
N GLN A 77 2.34 13.01 -22.00
CA GLN A 77 1.65 14.06 -22.77
C GLN A 77 0.43 13.50 -23.49
N SER A 78 -0.72 14.20 -23.38
CA SER A 78 -1.93 13.84 -24.10
C SER A 78 -1.78 14.31 -25.54
N THR A 79 -2.17 13.47 -26.50
CA THR A 79 -2.03 13.81 -27.92
C THR A 79 -2.90 14.99 -28.34
N ASN A 80 -3.91 15.35 -27.55
CA ASN A 80 -4.90 16.38 -27.89
C ASN A 80 -4.57 17.75 -27.27
N ASP A 81 -3.57 17.82 -26.40
CA ASP A 81 -3.19 19.06 -25.74
C ASP A 81 -1.67 19.11 -25.54
N PRO A 82 -0.93 19.85 -26.39
CA PRO A 82 0.51 20.01 -26.22
C PRO A 82 0.92 20.63 -24.88
N ALA A 83 0.04 21.40 -24.22
CA ALA A 83 0.28 21.97 -22.89
C ALA A 83 0.11 20.93 -21.76
N SER A 84 -0.46 19.76 -22.03
CA SER A 84 -0.68 18.66 -21.06
C SER A 84 0.58 17.86 -20.69
N LYS A 85 1.79 18.40 -20.91
CA LYS A 85 3.03 17.73 -20.51
C LYS A 85 3.07 17.66 -18.99
N LEU A 86 2.77 16.49 -18.44
CA LEU A 86 2.77 16.24 -17.00
C LEU A 86 4.08 15.60 -16.57
N ARG A 87 4.67 16.15 -15.50
CA ARG A 87 5.76 15.51 -14.79
C ARG A 87 5.18 14.50 -13.80
N ILE A 88 5.45 13.23 -14.05
CA ILE A 88 5.04 12.13 -13.20
C ILE A 88 6.16 11.77 -12.24
N VAL A 89 5.86 11.74 -10.95
CA VAL A 89 6.78 11.24 -9.93
C VAL A 89 6.71 9.71 -9.93
N SER A 90 7.77 9.06 -10.40
CA SER A 90 7.89 7.59 -10.41
C SER A 90 8.25 7.09 -9.00
N ARG A 91 9.40 7.54 -8.49
CA ARG A 91 9.99 7.08 -7.23
C ARG A 91 10.67 8.25 -6.51
N TRP A 92 10.63 8.29 -5.20
CA TRP A 92 11.20 9.43 -4.46
C TRP A 92 11.78 9.03 -3.09
N GLU A 93 12.63 9.91 -2.57
CA GLU A 93 13.24 9.80 -1.23
C GLU A 93 12.22 10.07 -0.13
N ALA A 94 11.66 9.00 0.44
CA ALA A 94 10.56 9.05 1.41
C ALA A 94 11.01 9.08 2.89
N GLN A 95 12.27 9.41 3.16
CA GLN A 95 12.79 9.59 4.52
C GLN A 95 12.02 10.68 5.26
N ARG A 96 11.74 10.48 6.56
CA ARG A 96 11.05 11.48 7.39
C ARG A 96 11.76 12.84 7.38
N VAL A 97 13.09 12.83 7.39
CA VAL A 97 13.92 14.05 7.37
C VAL A 97 14.50 14.21 5.96
N PRO A 98 14.31 15.36 5.28
CA PRO A 98 14.94 15.63 4.00
C PRO A 98 16.46 15.80 4.15
N ARG A 99 17.18 15.77 3.03
CA ARG A 99 18.61 16.11 3.03
C ARG A 99 18.78 17.57 3.44
N SER A 100 19.86 17.87 4.15
CA SER A 100 20.17 19.23 4.60
C SER A 100 21.62 19.58 4.29
N LEU A 101 21.82 20.77 3.77
CA LEU A 101 23.11 21.38 3.48
C LEU A 101 23.15 22.77 4.14
N ILE A 102 24.20 23.07 4.89
CA ILE A 102 24.46 24.44 5.34
C ILE A 102 25.23 25.11 4.21
N PRO A 103 24.69 26.13 3.53
CA PRO A 103 25.45 26.84 2.51
C PRO A 103 26.67 27.51 3.17
N PRO A 104 27.92 27.22 2.75
CA PRO A 104 29.09 27.95 3.21
C PRO A 104 28.97 29.42 2.80
N THR A 105 29.38 30.30 3.69
CA THR A 105 29.59 31.71 3.36
C THR A 105 30.80 31.84 2.42
N GLY A 106 30.59 32.25 1.17
CA GLY A 106 31.64 32.86 0.34
C GLY A 106 32.25 32.04 -0.81
N SER A 107 31.80 30.83 -1.13
CA SER A 107 32.30 30.08 -2.31
C SER A 107 31.32 29.02 -2.83
N ASP A 108 31.30 28.78 -4.15
CA ASP A 108 30.50 27.73 -4.80
C ASP A 108 30.67 26.36 -4.11
N VAL A 109 29.54 25.70 -3.84
CA VAL A 109 29.51 24.46 -3.05
C VAL A 109 29.40 23.28 -3.98
N LEU A 110 30.45 22.48 -3.99
CA LEU A 110 30.41 21.16 -4.59
C LEU A 110 29.90 20.15 -3.56
N VAL A 111 28.62 19.78 -3.66
CA VAL A 111 28.07 18.69 -2.85
C VAL A 111 28.39 17.37 -3.56
N GLN A 112 29.37 16.62 -3.06
CA GLN A 112 29.84 15.40 -3.74
C GLN A 112 29.11 14.13 -3.26
N ASN A 113 28.82 13.26 -4.24
CA ASN A 113 28.60 11.80 -4.11
C ASN A 113 27.38 11.32 -3.31
N HIS A 114 26.20 11.93 -3.48
CA HIS A 114 24.98 11.30 -2.97
C HIS A 114 24.64 10.02 -3.73
N GLU A 115 24.05 9.03 -3.04
CA GLU A 115 23.36 7.92 -3.67
C GLU A 115 21.84 8.13 -3.55
N PHE A 116 21.12 8.01 -4.67
CA PHE A 116 19.67 8.16 -4.69
C PHE A 116 19.00 7.17 -3.73
N GLY A 117 18.15 7.69 -2.85
CA GLY A 117 17.42 6.88 -1.89
C GLY A 117 18.19 6.59 -0.61
N THR A 118 19.50 6.82 -0.54
CA THR A 118 20.33 6.58 0.65
C THR A 118 20.71 7.91 1.31
N TYR A 119 20.24 8.12 2.55
CA TYR A 119 20.58 9.29 3.36
C TYR A 119 20.73 8.90 4.82
N ASP A 120 21.76 9.42 5.50
CA ASP A 120 22.07 9.12 6.90
C ASP A 120 22.15 7.60 7.19
N GLY A 121 22.85 6.88 6.31
CA GLY A 121 23.04 5.43 6.40
C GLY A 121 21.77 4.59 6.13
N LYS A 122 20.65 5.20 5.73
CA LYS A 122 19.37 4.49 5.51
C LYS A 122 18.87 4.67 4.08
N LYS A 123 18.51 3.54 3.45
CA LYS A 123 17.86 3.52 2.14
C LYS A 123 16.34 3.46 2.30
N LEU A 124 15.62 4.46 1.79
CA LEU A 124 14.16 4.47 1.81
C LEU A 124 13.60 5.17 0.57
N ILE A 125 13.06 4.38 -0.34
CA ILE A 125 12.44 4.83 -1.59
C ILE A 125 10.97 4.39 -1.58
N SER A 126 10.07 5.32 -1.90
CA SER A 126 8.65 5.02 -2.13
C SER A 126 8.24 5.36 -3.56
N ASP A 127 7.07 4.88 -3.97
CA ASP A 127 6.44 5.33 -5.21
C ASP A 127 5.91 6.77 -5.04
N GLY A 128 5.92 7.55 -6.12
CA GLY A 128 5.32 8.89 -6.12
C GLY A 128 3.80 8.83 -6.17
N TRP A 129 3.06 9.79 -5.63
CA TRP A 129 1.60 9.79 -5.62
C TRP A 129 1.03 10.41 -6.91
N LEU A 130 -0.28 10.30 -7.12
CA LEU A 130 -0.99 10.93 -8.23
C LEU A 130 -1.19 12.41 -7.91
N ASN A 131 -0.37 13.26 -8.52
CA ASN A 131 -0.30 14.70 -8.23
C ASN A 131 -1.04 15.59 -9.24
N HIS A 132 -1.65 15.01 -10.28
CA HIS A 132 -2.34 15.76 -11.34
C HIS A 132 -3.77 15.28 -11.56
N GLN A 133 -4.72 16.19 -11.78
CA GLN A 133 -6.15 15.86 -11.99
C GLN A 133 -6.40 14.92 -13.19
N SER A 134 -5.62 15.05 -14.26
CA SER A 134 -5.73 14.19 -15.44
C SER A 134 -4.96 12.85 -15.33
N GLN A 135 -4.16 12.66 -14.29
CA GLN A 135 -3.38 11.45 -14.08
C GLN A 135 -4.24 10.35 -13.46
N THR A 136 -4.21 9.18 -14.10
CA THR A 136 -4.90 7.97 -13.64
C THR A 136 -3.91 6.81 -13.59
N GLU A 137 -3.90 6.06 -12.49
CA GLU A 137 -3.28 4.74 -12.44
C GLU A 137 -4.33 3.68 -12.77
N VAL A 138 -4.03 2.86 -13.77
CA VAL A 138 -4.82 1.71 -14.19
C VAL A 138 -4.18 0.46 -13.62
N ARG A 139 -4.97 -0.33 -12.90
CA ARG A 139 -4.59 -1.63 -12.37
C ARG A 139 -5.37 -2.73 -13.06
N LEU A 140 -4.67 -3.83 -13.34
CA LEU A 140 -5.27 -5.04 -13.87
C LEU A 140 -4.90 -6.19 -12.95
N PHE A 141 -5.88 -7.00 -12.59
CA PHE A 141 -5.72 -8.11 -11.68
C PHE A 141 -6.01 -9.43 -12.41
N MET A 142 -5.12 -10.40 -12.21
CA MET A 142 -5.32 -11.77 -12.65
C MET A 142 -5.11 -12.71 -11.46
N TYR A 143 -6.17 -13.41 -11.11
CA TYR A 143 -6.22 -14.45 -10.09
C TYR A 143 -7.31 -15.45 -10.47
N ASP A 144 -7.36 -16.60 -9.79
CA ASP A 144 -8.46 -17.59 -9.85
C ASP A 144 -9.04 -17.90 -11.23
N ASN A 145 -8.59 -18.98 -11.87
CA ASN A 145 -9.18 -19.48 -13.13
C ASN A 145 -9.41 -18.38 -14.19
N CYS A 146 -8.57 -17.33 -14.19
CA CYS A 146 -8.68 -16.18 -15.08
C CYS A 146 -8.58 -16.56 -16.57
N MET A 147 -8.13 -17.77 -16.90
CA MET A 147 -8.07 -18.30 -18.25
C MET A 147 -8.85 -19.61 -18.33
N THR A 148 -9.82 -19.67 -19.24
CA THR A 148 -10.53 -20.90 -19.59
C THR A 148 -10.22 -21.23 -21.04
N PHE A 149 -9.90 -22.50 -21.34
CA PHE A 149 -9.56 -22.93 -22.71
C PHE A 149 -10.56 -23.96 -23.23
N TYR A 150 -10.91 -23.85 -24.51
CA TYR A 150 -11.90 -24.73 -25.16
C TYR A 150 -11.37 -26.13 -25.48
N LYS A 151 -10.04 -26.34 -25.44
CA LYS A 151 -9.41 -27.64 -25.73
C LYS A 151 -8.40 -28.01 -24.65
N ASP A 152 -8.42 -29.26 -24.22
CA ASP A 152 -7.58 -29.82 -23.14
C ASP A 152 -6.08 -29.61 -23.37
N ARG A 153 -5.64 -29.66 -24.64
CA ARG A 153 -4.24 -29.42 -25.03
C ARG A 153 -3.69 -28.05 -24.58
N HIS A 154 -4.57 -27.09 -24.34
CA HIS A 154 -4.25 -25.76 -23.83
C HIS A 154 -4.38 -25.71 -22.29
N GLN A 155 -5.37 -26.40 -21.72
CA GLN A 155 -5.57 -26.46 -20.26
C GLN A 155 -4.39 -27.08 -19.51
N GLN A 156 -3.71 -28.08 -20.10
CA GLN A 156 -2.58 -28.79 -19.48
C GLN A 156 -1.21 -28.09 -19.66
N ARG A 157 -1.18 -26.80 -19.98
CA ARG A 157 0.07 -26.04 -20.21
C ARG A 157 0.32 -25.02 -19.10
N GLN A 158 1.60 -24.79 -18.82
CA GLN A 158 2.05 -23.65 -18.04
C GLN A 158 2.21 -22.44 -18.95
N TYR A 159 1.60 -21.32 -18.55
CA TYR A 159 1.60 -20.09 -19.33
C TYR A 159 2.47 -19.03 -18.69
N HIS A 160 3.18 -18.28 -19.53
CA HIS A 160 3.80 -17.02 -19.15
C HIS A 160 2.98 -15.88 -19.72
N ILE A 161 2.73 -14.84 -18.91
CA ILE A 161 1.82 -13.75 -19.25
C ILE A 161 2.58 -12.43 -19.29
N LYS A 162 2.40 -11.70 -20.38
CA LYS A 162 2.89 -10.33 -20.56
C LYS A 162 1.74 -9.42 -20.95
N ILE A 163 1.67 -8.25 -20.34
CA ILE A 163 0.67 -7.23 -20.67
C ILE A 163 1.39 -5.97 -21.18
N THR A 164 1.03 -5.53 -22.39
CA THR A 164 1.61 -4.33 -23.01
C THR A 164 0.52 -3.29 -23.24
N PRO A 165 0.66 -2.06 -22.70
CA PRO A 165 -0.28 -0.98 -22.95
C PRO A 165 -0.06 -0.35 -24.33
N PHE A 166 -1.12 0.14 -24.95
CA PHE A 166 -1.07 0.92 -26.19
C PHE A 166 -2.21 1.94 -26.26
N ASP A 167 -2.05 2.95 -27.11
CA ASP A 167 -3.03 4.03 -27.30
C ASP A 167 -3.86 3.80 -28.57
N LEU A 168 -5.16 3.67 -28.43
CA LEU A 168 -6.13 3.39 -29.50
C LEU A 168 -6.20 4.47 -30.58
N ARG A 169 -5.72 5.69 -30.29
CA ARG A 169 -5.63 6.76 -31.29
C ARG A 169 -4.51 6.48 -32.30
N ARG A 170 -3.69 5.45 -32.07
CA ARG A 170 -2.55 5.06 -32.89
C ARG A 170 -2.70 3.59 -33.31
N LYS A 171 -2.32 3.28 -34.54
CA LYS A 171 -2.36 1.91 -35.08
C LYS A 171 -1.26 1.04 -34.46
N GLU A 172 -1.58 -0.22 -34.19
CA GLU A 172 -0.68 -1.24 -33.65
C GLU A 172 -0.23 -2.19 -34.77
N GLU A 173 1.07 -2.40 -34.96
CA GLU A 173 1.61 -3.56 -35.68
C GLU A 173 2.77 -4.27 -34.98
N TYR A 174 2.69 -5.59 -35.02
CA TYR A 174 3.63 -6.49 -34.38
C TYR A 174 4.73 -6.92 -35.36
N ASN A 175 5.95 -6.35 -35.26
CA ASN A 175 7.12 -6.86 -35.98
C ASN A 175 8.14 -7.51 -35.03
N PRO A 176 8.18 -8.85 -34.94
CA PRO A 176 9.08 -9.57 -34.03
C PRO A 176 10.57 -9.53 -34.44
N TYR A 177 10.91 -8.99 -35.61
CA TYR A 177 12.27 -9.01 -36.16
C TYR A 177 13.03 -7.68 -36.04
N ASN A 178 12.38 -6.58 -35.67
CA ASN A 178 12.99 -5.25 -35.70
C ASN A 178 13.54 -4.82 -34.33
N ARG A 179 14.58 -5.52 -33.83
CA ARG A 179 15.32 -5.17 -32.60
C ARG A 179 16.34 -4.03 -32.79
N ALA A 180 16.43 -3.45 -33.98
CA ALA A 180 17.55 -2.60 -34.40
C ALA A 180 17.28 -1.08 -34.44
N GLN A 181 16.22 -0.57 -33.81
CA GLN A 181 16.03 0.90 -33.72
C GLN A 181 16.77 1.48 -32.51
N LYS A 182 18.11 1.55 -32.59
CA LYS A 182 18.93 2.36 -31.66
C LYS A 182 18.50 3.83 -31.78
N GLY A 183 18.02 4.43 -30.69
CA GLY A 183 17.75 5.87 -30.59
C GLY A 183 16.28 6.29 -30.51
N ARG A 184 15.30 5.38 -30.53
CA ARG A 184 13.89 5.69 -30.26
C ARG A 184 13.51 5.27 -28.82
N GLY A 185 12.80 6.12 -28.07
CA GLY A 185 12.50 5.89 -26.64
C GLY A 185 11.70 4.59 -26.38
N LEU A 186 11.91 3.93 -25.23
CA LEU A 186 11.35 2.61 -24.89
C LEU A 186 9.82 2.49 -25.05
N TRP A 187 9.05 3.56 -24.81
CA TRP A 187 7.60 3.53 -25.01
C TRP A 187 7.25 3.27 -26.48
N ARG A 188 8.11 3.71 -27.42
CA ARG A 188 8.01 3.41 -28.85
C ARG A 188 8.30 1.95 -29.15
N MET A 189 8.85 1.16 -28.24
CA MET A 189 8.93 -0.30 -28.39
C MET A 189 7.67 -1.02 -27.87
N SER A 190 6.80 -0.30 -27.15
CA SER A 190 5.52 -0.80 -26.63
C SER A 190 4.39 -0.61 -27.67
N SER A 191 4.60 0.26 -28.66
CA SER A 191 3.69 0.54 -29.79
C SER A 191 4.52 0.83 -31.06
N VAL A 192 4.56 -0.09 -32.03
CA VAL A 192 5.23 0.06 -33.35
C VAL A 192 4.27 -0.39 -34.46
N PHE A 193 4.52 -0.01 -35.72
CA PHE A 193 3.61 0.07 -36.89
C PHE A 193 4.22 -0.55 -38.21
N MET A 194 3.50 -1.33 -39.06
CA MET A 194 3.02 -1.10 -40.47
C MET A 194 2.16 -2.26 -41.12
N GLN A 195 1.22 -1.92 -42.04
CA GLN A 195 -0.01 -2.60 -42.54
C GLN A 195 -0.08 -4.16 -42.58
N SER A 196 -1.21 -4.72 -42.11
CA SER A 196 -1.82 -5.90 -42.77
C SER A 196 -3.35 -6.00 -42.55
N MET A 197 -4.11 -5.32 -43.40
CA MET A 197 -5.32 -5.93 -43.95
C MET A 197 -5.01 -6.12 -45.42
N GLY A 198 -4.84 -7.37 -45.85
CA GLY A 198 -5.09 -7.69 -47.25
C GLY A 198 -6.52 -7.27 -47.54
N SER A 199 -6.67 -6.47 -48.60
CA SER A 199 -7.89 -6.25 -49.40
C SER A 199 -9.20 -6.81 -48.81
N PHE A 200 -10.04 -5.92 -48.30
CA PHE A 200 -11.30 -5.73 -49.02
C PHE A 200 -11.05 -4.59 -49.99
N ASP A 201 -11.21 -4.89 -51.28
CA ASP A 201 -10.91 -4.01 -52.40
C ASP A 201 -11.36 -2.58 -52.17
N ILE A 202 -10.41 -1.65 -52.19
CA ILE A 202 -10.48 -0.31 -52.81
C ILE A 202 -9.01 0.09 -52.99
N ASP A 203 -8.62 0.35 -54.23
CA ASP A 203 -7.36 0.98 -54.61
C ASP A 203 -7.29 2.39 -54.00
N GLU A 204 -6.75 2.52 -52.78
CA GLU A 204 -6.24 3.81 -52.31
C GLU A 204 -4.71 3.86 -52.54
N PRO A 205 -4.20 4.93 -53.16
CA PRO A 205 -2.79 5.06 -53.47
C PRO A 205 -1.96 5.04 -52.18
N GLU A 206 -0.83 4.34 -52.23
CA GLU A 206 0.19 4.32 -51.17
C GLU A 206 0.50 5.73 -50.69
N ASP A 207 -0.09 6.10 -49.55
CA ASP A 207 0.16 7.38 -48.92
C ASP A 207 1.59 7.35 -48.38
N LYS A 208 2.50 8.01 -49.11
CA LYS A 208 3.94 8.10 -48.82
C LYS A 208 4.25 8.80 -47.48
N ASP A 209 3.23 9.23 -46.75
CA ASP A 209 3.30 9.84 -45.42
C ASP A 209 3.05 8.85 -44.26
N ALA A 210 3.36 7.55 -44.45
CA ALA A 210 3.37 6.53 -43.39
C ALA A 210 4.32 6.82 -42.19
N ASN A 211 5.00 7.97 -42.20
CA ASN A 211 5.76 8.54 -41.08
C ASN A 211 4.93 9.49 -40.20
N ALA A 212 3.59 9.45 -40.26
CA ALA A 212 2.68 10.21 -39.39
C ALA A 212 3.24 10.32 -37.97
N PHE A 213 3.67 11.54 -37.61
CA PHE A 213 4.49 11.87 -36.44
C PHE A 213 3.99 11.19 -35.17
N LEU A 214 4.67 10.12 -34.73
CA LEU A 214 4.50 9.60 -33.37
C LEU A 214 4.84 10.72 -32.39
N PRO A 215 4.05 10.92 -31.31
CA PRO A 215 4.28 12.01 -30.38
C PRO A 215 5.68 11.95 -29.76
N ALA A 216 6.18 13.07 -29.25
CA ALA A 216 7.48 13.10 -28.59
C ALA A 216 7.45 12.33 -27.26
N LEU A 217 6.33 12.41 -26.55
CA LEU A 217 6.07 11.80 -25.25
C LEU A 217 4.86 10.87 -25.32
N PRO A 218 4.83 9.78 -24.52
CA PRO A 218 3.68 8.89 -24.48
C PRO A 218 2.56 9.46 -23.61
N SER A 219 1.33 8.98 -23.84
CA SER A 219 0.17 9.26 -22.97
C SER A 219 0.09 8.31 -21.76
N PHE A 220 0.94 7.28 -21.71
CA PHE A 220 0.97 6.23 -20.69
C PHE A 220 2.39 5.76 -20.35
N SER A 221 2.56 5.15 -19.17
CA SER A 221 3.79 4.47 -18.74
C SER A 221 3.82 3.01 -19.21
N PRO A 222 5.00 2.37 -19.28
CA PRO A 222 5.08 0.91 -19.39
C PRO A 222 4.35 0.22 -18.23
N THR A 223 3.86 -0.99 -18.49
CA THR A 223 3.18 -1.80 -17.47
C THR A 223 4.20 -2.49 -16.56
N GLU A 224 4.09 -2.24 -15.26
CA GLU A 224 4.82 -2.94 -14.20
C GLU A 224 3.98 -4.10 -13.66
N LEU A 225 4.63 -5.12 -13.09
CA LEU A 225 3.98 -6.30 -12.52
C LEU A 225 4.51 -6.56 -11.10
N ALA A 226 3.59 -6.83 -10.18
CA ALA A 226 3.85 -7.48 -8.90
C ALA A 226 3.17 -8.87 -8.89
N VAL A 227 3.89 -9.88 -8.40
CA VAL A 227 3.37 -11.25 -8.27
C VAL A 227 3.25 -11.57 -6.78
N LEU A 228 2.03 -11.71 -6.29
CA LEU A 228 1.79 -12.16 -4.92
C LEU A 228 1.73 -13.68 -4.93
N SER A 229 2.82 -14.31 -4.50
CA SER A 229 2.89 -15.76 -4.33
C SER A 229 3.67 -16.12 -3.07
N THR A 230 3.45 -17.32 -2.54
CA THR A 230 4.18 -17.84 -1.39
C THR A 230 5.67 -18.07 -1.69
N HIS A 231 6.04 -18.21 -2.96
CA HIS A 231 7.40 -18.47 -3.42
C HIS A 231 8.23 -17.20 -3.68
N ASP A 232 7.58 -16.05 -3.89
CA ASP A 232 8.30 -14.80 -4.11
C ASP A 232 8.99 -14.33 -2.82
N ALA A 233 10.29 -14.13 -2.85
CA ALA A 233 11.04 -13.62 -1.70
C ALA A 233 10.74 -12.14 -1.41
N ALA A 234 10.36 -11.34 -2.41
CA ALA A 234 10.15 -9.90 -2.28
C ALA A 234 9.17 -9.35 -3.34
N PRO A 235 7.85 -9.50 -3.14
CA PRO A 235 6.84 -9.06 -4.10
C PRO A 235 6.87 -7.54 -4.23
N THR A 236 7.33 -7.05 -5.38
CA THR A 236 7.41 -5.62 -5.69
C THR A 236 7.10 -5.39 -7.17
N PHE A 237 6.50 -4.24 -7.48
CA PHE A 237 6.30 -3.86 -8.87
C PHE A 237 7.63 -3.71 -9.59
N SER A 238 7.77 -4.41 -10.71
CA SER A 238 8.99 -4.43 -11.52
C SER A 238 8.65 -4.56 -13.01
N ASP A 239 9.67 -4.37 -13.86
CA ASP A 239 9.53 -4.57 -15.29
C ASP A 239 9.25 -6.05 -15.62
N GLN A 240 8.38 -6.26 -16.60
CA GLN A 240 8.04 -7.61 -17.07
C GLN A 240 9.18 -8.21 -17.90
N LYS A 241 9.35 -9.54 -17.82
CA LYS A 241 10.21 -10.28 -18.75
C LYS A 241 9.68 -10.16 -20.18
N SER A 242 10.58 -10.27 -21.16
CA SER A 242 10.24 -10.16 -22.58
C SER A 242 9.19 -11.17 -23.06
N THR A 243 9.15 -12.36 -22.45
CA THR A 243 8.18 -13.44 -22.69
C THR A 243 7.16 -13.60 -21.57
N GLY A 244 6.99 -12.61 -20.70
CA GLY A 244 6.07 -12.66 -19.58
C GLY A 244 6.58 -13.43 -18.36
N GLN A 245 5.80 -13.41 -17.29
CA GLN A 245 6.07 -14.14 -16.05
C GLN A 245 5.23 -15.41 -15.94
N PRO A 246 5.77 -16.50 -15.37
CA PRO A 246 5.06 -17.76 -15.24
C PRO A 246 3.87 -17.62 -14.29
N TYR A 247 2.68 -17.91 -14.81
CA TYR A 247 1.42 -17.80 -14.07
C TYR A 247 1.06 -19.15 -13.45
N HIS A 248 1.14 -19.23 -12.13
CA HIS A 248 0.81 -20.44 -11.37
C HIS A 248 -0.53 -20.28 -10.66
N ASN A 249 -1.59 -20.81 -11.26
CA ASN A 249 -2.93 -20.89 -10.66
C ASN A 249 -3.03 -22.14 -9.77
N PRO A 250 -3.61 -22.09 -8.55
CA PRO A 250 -4.22 -20.95 -7.84
C PRO A 250 -3.28 -20.19 -6.91
N SER A 251 -1.97 -20.40 -7.01
CA SER A 251 -0.98 -19.95 -6.03
C SER A 251 -0.40 -18.55 -6.26
N SER A 252 -0.83 -17.84 -7.31
CA SER A 252 -0.28 -16.53 -7.68
C SER A 252 -1.37 -15.52 -8.03
N ILE A 253 -1.29 -14.33 -7.44
CA ILE A 253 -2.08 -13.15 -7.84
C ILE A 253 -1.16 -12.22 -8.61
N PHE A 254 -1.52 -11.88 -9.84
CA PHE A 254 -0.77 -10.94 -10.67
C PHE A 254 -1.46 -9.59 -10.63
N ILE A 255 -0.71 -8.56 -10.23
CA ILE A 255 -1.17 -7.18 -10.20
C ILE A 255 -0.32 -6.39 -11.17
N TYR A 256 -0.93 -5.92 -12.24
CA TYR A 256 -0.30 -5.04 -13.22
C TYR A 256 -0.71 -3.61 -12.94
N ARG A 257 0.21 -2.66 -13.16
CA ARG A 257 -0.11 -1.23 -13.08
C ARG A 257 0.51 -0.44 -14.23
N THR A 258 -0.21 0.58 -14.67
CA THR A 258 0.21 1.55 -15.68
C THR A 258 -0.38 2.91 -15.33
N GLN A 259 0.37 3.99 -15.51
CA GLN A 259 -0.17 5.35 -15.38
C GLN A 259 -0.48 5.93 -16.74
N SER A 260 -1.60 6.63 -16.87
CA SER A 260 -2.03 7.26 -18.10
C SER A 260 -2.68 8.60 -17.81
N ILE A 261 -2.56 9.53 -18.76
CA ILE A 261 -3.27 10.81 -18.75
C ILE A 261 -4.38 10.87 -19.80
N ALA A 262 -4.62 9.74 -20.46
CA ALA A 262 -5.67 9.56 -21.46
C ALA A 262 -6.23 8.12 -21.37
N PRO A 263 -6.74 7.69 -20.19
CA PRO A 263 -7.14 6.31 -19.96
C PRO A 263 -8.27 5.83 -20.88
N ASP A 264 -9.10 6.73 -21.42
CA ASP A 264 -10.17 6.39 -22.39
C ASP A 264 -9.65 5.85 -23.71
N PHE A 265 -8.41 6.21 -24.06
CA PHE A 265 -7.75 5.73 -25.27
C PHE A 265 -6.75 4.61 -24.96
N LEU A 266 -6.68 4.15 -23.72
CA LEU A 266 -5.76 3.09 -23.33
C LEU A 266 -6.35 1.71 -23.64
N ALA A 267 -5.50 0.83 -24.14
CA ALA A 267 -5.81 -0.57 -24.31
C ALA A 267 -4.61 -1.43 -23.93
N PHE A 268 -4.84 -2.72 -23.73
CA PHE A 268 -3.82 -3.66 -23.31
C PHE A 268 -3.82 -4.90 -24.18
N ARG A 269 -2.65 -5.27 -24.69
CA ARG A 269 -2.41 -6.54 -25.35
C ARG A 269 -1.86 -7.53 -24.32
N VAL A 270 -2.62 -8.59 -24.07
CA VAL A 270 -2.25 -9.69 -23.16
C VAL A 270 -1.71 -10.84 -24.00
N GLU A 271 -0.42 -11.13 -23.86
CA GLU A 271 0.28 -12.16 -24.63
C GLU A 271 0.54 -13.39 -23.76
N LEU A 272 0.12 -14.56 -24.25
CA LEU A 272 0.28 -15.84 -23.59
C LEU A 272 1.39 -16.63 -24.27
N PHE A 273 2.42 -17.00 -23.52
CA PHE A 273 3.52 -17.82 -24.00
C PHE A 273 3.55 -19.18 -23.31
N THR A 274 4.05 -20.20 -24.00
CA THR A 274 4.27 -21.56 -23.47
C THR A 274 5.66 -22.04 -23.85
N GLU A 275 6.20 -22.98 -23.09
CA GLU A 275 7.36 -23.76 -23.51
C GLU A 275 6.96 -24.73 -24.64
N GLN A 276 7.74 -24.76 -25.72
CA GLN A 276 7.54 -25.76 -26.77
C GLN A 276 7.84 -27.16 -26.23
N ARG A 277 6.89 -28.09 -26.38
CA ARG A 277 7.21 -29.52 -26.20
C ARG A 277 8.23 -29.91 -27.28
N PRO A 278 9.30 -30.65 -26.94
CA PRO A 278 10.18 -31.21 -27.96
C PRO A 278 9.32 -32.02 -28.94
N LYS A 279 9.52 -31.81 -30.24
CA LYS A 279 8.91 -32.69 -31.24
C LYS A 279 9.35 -34.11 -30.89
N LYS A 280 8.42 -35.05 -30.74
CA LYS A 280 8.79 -36.48 -30.68
C LYS A 280 9.71 -36.73 -31.87
N PRO A 281 10.88 -37.36 -31.70
CA PRO A 281 11.70 -37.71 -32.85
C PRO A 281 10.80 -38.48 -33.82
N SER A 282 10.76 -38.04 -35.08
CA SER A 282 10.25 -38.87 -36.16
C SER A 282 10.94 -40.23 -36.05
N GLN A 283 10.19 -41.32 -36.22
CA GLN A 283 10.72 -42.69 -36.23
C GLN A 283 12.11 -42.71 -36.90
N PRO A 284 13.12 -43.37 -36.30
CA PRO A 284 14.38 -43.53 -37.01
C PRO A 284 14.09 -44.22 -38.36
N PRO A 285 14.76 -43.80 -39.44
CA PRO A 285 14.60 -44.48 -40.72
C PRO A 285 14.87 -45.97 -40.50
N THR A 286 13.98 -46.81 -41.02
CA THR A 286 14.19 -48.25 -41.14
C THR A 286 15.55 -48.47 -41.79
N ILE A 287 16.51 -48.94 -41.00
CA ILE A 287 17.77 -49.46 -41.53
C ILE A 287 17.43 -50.82 -42.12
N ASP A 288 17.70 -50.97 -43.41
CA ASP A 288 17.63 -52.23 -44.15
C ASP A 288 18.48 -53.28 -43.42
N GLU A 289 17.87 -54.39 -43.01
CA GLU A 289 18.49 -55.45 -42.19
C GLU A 289 19.48 -56.36 -42.95
N ASP A 290 19.97 -55.95 -44.13
CA ASP A 290 20.81 -56.81 -44.99
C ASP A 290 22.28 -56.37 -45.14
N GLN A 291 22.78 -55.51 -44.26
CA GLN A 291 24.23 -55.31 -44.12
C GLN A 291 24.63 -55.11 -42.65
N VAL A 292 25.04 -56.21 -42.00
CA VAL A 292 26.35 -56.41 -41.34
C VAL A 292 26.30 -57.77 -40.63
N CYS A 293 26.66 -58.81 -41.38
CA CYS A 293 27.24 -60.03 -40.83
C CYS A 293 28.75 -59.80 -40.70
N ASN A 294 29.23 -59.56 -39.47
CA ASN A 294 30.38 -60.26 -38.91
C ASN A 294 30.67 -59.71 -37.51
N SER A 295 30.33 -60.52 -36.52
CA SER A 295 31.05 -60.58 -35.26
C SER A 295 32.54 -60.84 -35.53
N ASP A 296 33.40 -60.31 -34.64
CA ASP A 296 34.85 -60.59 -34.52
C ASP A 296 35.86 -59.57 -35.11
N ALA A 297 35.54 -58.28 -35.12
CA ALA A 297 36.57 -57.27 -35.42
C ALA A 297 36.40 -55.89 -34.73
N LEU A 298 36.14 -55.83 -33.42
CA LEU A 298 36.26 -54.57 -32.65
C LEU A 298 36.93 -54.75 -31.27
N ALA A 299 37.82 -55.74 -31.14
CA ALA A 299 38.74 -55.87 -30.01
C ALA A 299 40.16 -55.34 -30.32
N SER A 300 40.35 -54.57 -31.41
CA SER A 300 41.67 -54.06 -31.83
C SER A 300 41.72 -52.57 -32.16
N ILE A 301 40.68 -51.79 -31.85
CA ILE A 301 40.72 -50.32 -31.98
C ILE A 301 40.47 -49.75 -30.59
N GLY A 302 41.55 -49.32 -29.93
CA GLY A 302 41.53 -48.72 -28.59
C GLY A 302 40.69 -47.45 -28.53
N ILE A 303 39.38 -47.60 -28.39
CA ILE A 303 38.50 -46.51 -28.04
C ILE A 303 38.67 -46.26 -26.55
N SER A 304 39.47 -45.25 -26.22
CA SER A 304 39.64 -44.80 -24.83
C SER A 304 38.29 -44.44 -24.20
N ASN A 305 38.22 -44.50 -22.87
CA ASN A 305 37.10 -44.00 -22.06
C ASN A 305 36.65 -42.57 -22.44
N ALA A 306 37.44 -41.82 -23.22
CA ALA A 306 37.06 -40.51 -23.75
C ALA A 306 35.93 -40.56 -24.79
N ALA A 307 35.77 -41.60 -25.61
CA ALA A 307 34.69 -41.62 -26.61
C ALA A 307 33.34 -42.04 -26.01
N HIS A 308 33.36 -42.93 -25.00
CA HIS A 308 32.16 -43.24 -24.21
C HIS A 308 31.73 -42.02 -23.37
N ASN A 309 32.70 -41.28 -22.81
CA ASN A 309 32.44 -40.01 -22.15
C ASN A 309 32.05 -38.88 -23.13
N ALA A 310 32.47 -38.93 -24.41
CA ALA A 310 32.05 -37.98 -25.44
C ALA A 310 30.59 -38.22 -25.86
N LEU A 311 30.14 -39.48 -25.96
CA LEU A 311 28.72 -39.82 -26.17
C LEU A 311 27.85 -39.43 -24.97
N LEU A 312 28.33 -39.64 -23.74
CA LEU A 312 27.66 -39.14 -22.53
C LEU A 312 27.69 -37.61 -22.43
N GLN A 313 28.74 -36.95 -22.94
CA GLN A 313 28.80 -35.49 -23.06
C GLN A 313 27.88 -34.98 -24.16
N GLU A 314 27.71 -35.64 -25.31
CA GLU A 314 26.73 -35.28 -26.34
C GLU A 314 25.30 -35.44 -25.82
N HIS A 315 25.02 -36.51 -25.06
CA HIS A 315 23.73 -36.66 -24.37
C HIS A 315 23.52 -35.65 -23.22
N SER A 316 24.59 -35.15 -22.58
CA SER A 316 24.50 -34.03 -21.61
C SER A 316 24.47 -32.64 -22.28
N TYR A 317 25.01 -32.51 -23.48
CA TYR A 317 24.98 -31.27 -24.29
C TYR A 317 23.59 -31.04 -24.90
N ASP A 318 22.82 -32.10 -25.14
CA ASP A 318 21.42 -31.98 -25.56
C ASP A 318 20.49 -31.46 -24.44
N ALA A 319 20.96 -31.44 -23.18
CA ALA A 319 20.24 -30.88 -22.03
C ALA A 319 20.37 -29.35 -21.87
N LYS A 320 21.10 -28.66 -22.77
CA LYS A 320 21.18 -27.19 -22.85
C LYS A 320 20.55 -26.61 -24.13
N LYS A 321 19.61 -27.30 -24.77
CA LYS A 321 18.69 -26.62 -25.70
C LYS A 321 17.88 -25.60 -24.89
N SER A 322 18.14 -24.31 -25.11
CA SER A 322 17.34 -23.22 -24.54
C SER A 322 15.87 -23.53 -24.78
N VAL A 323 15.09 -23.67 -23.70
CA VAL A 323 13.66 -23.95 -23.80
C VAL A 323 13.03 -22.87 -24.69
N LYS A 324 12.54 -23.28 -25.86
CA LYS A 324 11.99 -22.34 -26.83
C LYS A 324 10.60 -21.94 -26.37
N ILE A 325 10.49 -20.75 -25.81
CA ILE A 325 9.21 -20.14 -25.42
C ILE A 325 8.54 -19.57 -26.68
N GLU A 326 7.31 -19.97 -26.95
CA GLU A 326 6.51 -19.47 -28.08
C GLU A 326 5.22 -18.81 -27.62
N ARG A 327 4.79 -17.76 -28.33
CA ARG A 327 3.47 -17.15 -28.13
C ARG A 327 2.38 -18.06 -28.69
N VAL A 328 1.39 -18.38 -27.89
CA VAL A 328 0.28 -19.29 -28.24
C VAL A 328 -1.02 -18.50 -28.48
N GLY A 329 -1.23 -17.43 -27.72
CA GLY A 329 -2.44 -16.64 -27.82
C GLY A 329 -2.25 -15.17 -27.45
N ILE A 330 -3.21 -14.35 -27.86
CA ILE A 330 -3.31 -12.92 -27.58
C ILE A 330 -4.75 -12.61 -27.17
N ALA A 331 -4.93 -11.71 -26.21
CA ALA A 331 -6.21 -11.08 -25.93
C ALA A 331 -6.05 -9.56 -25.88
N TYR A 332 -7.09 -8.82 -26.24
CA TYR A 332 -7.11 -7.35 -26.22
C TYR A 332 -8.13 -6.87 -25.21
N VAL A 333 -7.68 -6.05 -24.26
CA VAL A 333 -8.52 -5.42 -23.24
C VAL A 333 -8.62 -3.93 -23.54
N MET A 334 -9.82 -3.45 -23.85
CA MET A 334 -10.07 -2.06 -24.27
C MET A 334 -10.75 -1.29 -23.14
N PHE A 335 -10.16 -0.17 -22.70
CA PHE A 335 -10.74 0.64 -21.62
C PHE A 335 -11.81 1.62 -22.11
N SER A 336 -11.94 1.84 -23.41
CA SER A 336 -13.02 2.65 -23.98
C SER A 336 -14.42 2.07 -23.75
N ALA A 337 -14.52 0.76 -23.49
CA ALA A 337 -15.77 0.04 -23.27
C ALA A 337 -16.14 -0.16 -21.78
N ARG A 338 -15.41 0.47 -20.85
CA ARG A 338 -15.67 0.32 -19.41
C ARG A 338 -16.89 1.13 -18.97
N MET A 339 -17.60 0.63 -17.96
CA MET A 339 -18.78 1.32 -17.40
C MET A 339 -18.44 2.17 -16.18
N ASP A 340 -17.44 1.77 -15.39
CA ASP A 340 -17.09 2.42 -14.13
C ASP A 340 -15.56 2.45 -13.91
N THR A 341 -15.12 2.93 -12.75
CA THR A 341 -13.71 2.97 -12.34
C THR A 341 -13.19 1.62 -11.86
N CYS A 342 -14.05 0.63 -11.62
CA CYS A 342 -13.65 -0.74 -11.33
C CYS A 342 -14.62 -1.72 -11.99
N GLY A 343 -14.16 -2.94 -12.20
CA GLY A 343 -15.01 -4.00 -12.75
C GLY A 343 -14.19 -5.11 -13.37
N GLN A 344 -14.77 -5.77 -14.37
CA GLN A 344 -14.20 -6.94 -14.98
C GLN A 344 -14.33 -6.90 -16.50
N HIS A 345 -13.28 -7.32 -17.18
CA HIS A 345 -13.27 -7.62 -18.60
C HIS A 345 -13.25 -9.12 -18.83
N GLN A 346 -14.09 -9.58 -19.75
CA GLN A 346 -14.07 -10.94 -20.28
C GLN A 346 -13.86 -10.87 -21.79
N VAL A 347 -12.70 -11.34 -22.26
CA VAL A 347 -12.27 -11.19 -23.66
C VAL A 347 -11.79 -12.52 -24.23
N PRO A 348 -11.97 -12.78 -25.54
CA PRO A 348 -11.49 -14.03 -26.14
C PRO A 348 -9.97 -14.05 -26.24
N ILE A 349 -9.39 -15.23 -26.01
CA ILE A 349 -7.99 -15.52 -26.29
C ILE A 349 -7.91 -16.03 -27.73
N LEU A 350 -7.22 -15.30 -28.60
CA LEU A 350 -7.06 -15.59 -30.02
C LEU A 350 -5.71 -16.28 -30.28
N ALA A 351 -5.72 -17.37 -31.02
CA ALA A 351 -4.50 -18.02 -31.52
C ALA A 351 -3.86 -17.23 -32.67
N LYS A 352 -2.68 -17.66 -33.13
CA LYS A 352 -1.97 -17.04 -34.27
C LYS A 352 -2.81 -16.94 -35.55
N ASN A 353 -3.73 -17.87 -35.75
CA ASN A 353 -4.66 -17.91 -36.88
C ASN A 353 -5.98 -17.17 -36.60
N GLN A 354 -6.00 -16.29 -35.59
CA GLN A 354 -7.17 -15.51 -35.15
C GLN A 354 -8.37 -16.33 -34.65
N MET A 355 -8.22 -17.66 -34.49
CA MET A 355 -9.27 -18.50 -33.93
C MET A 355 -9.32 -18.38 -32.40
N PRO A 356 -10.50 -18.20 -31.79
CA PRO A 356 -10.66 -18.26 -30.34
C PRO A 356 -10.26 -19.63 -29.79
N ILE A 357 -9.35 -19.64 -28.81
CA ILE A 357 -8.89 -20.85 -28.11
C ILE A 357 -9.32 -20.89 -26.65
N GLY A 358 -9.88 -19.79 -26.13
CA GLY A 358 -10.32 -19.67 -24.75
C GLY A 358 -10.86 -18.29 -24.45
N GLN A 359 -11.07 -18.02 -23.16
CA GLN A 359 -11.47 -16.72 -22.62
C GLN A 359 -10.52 -16.30 -21.51
N LEU A 360 -10.27 -15.00 -21.43
CA LEU A 360 -9.52 -14.33 -20.39
C LEU A 360 -10.50 -13.46 -19.59
N LYS A 361 -10.48 -13.64 -18.27
CA LYS A 361 -11.17 -12.83 -17.27
C LYS A 361 -10.13 -11.98 -16.54
N MET A 362 -10.37 -10.69 -16.42
CA MET A 362 -9.42 -9.76 -15.82
C MET A 362 -10.16 -8.64 -15.10
N ASP A 363 -9.87 -8.44 -13.83
CA ASP A 363 -10.45 -7.36 -13.05
C ASP A 363 -9.61 -6.09 -13.22
N TYR A 364 -10.23 -4.93 -13.08
CA TYR A 364 -9.56 -3.65 -13.22
C TYR A 364 -9.98 -2.64 -12.15
N LEU A 365 -9.07 -1.71 -11.86
CA LEU A 365 -9.29 -0.54 -11.01
C LEU A 365 -8.60 0.69 -11.61
N LEU A 366 -9.31 1.80 -11.70
CA LEU A 366 -8.81 3.12 -12.06
C LEU A 366 -8.73 3.96 -10.80
N ILE A 367 -7.50 4.28 -10.42
CA ILE A 367 -7.21 5.21 -9.33
C ILE A 367 -6.93 6.58 -9.95
N LYS A 368 -7.80 7.53 -9.70
CA LYS A 368 -7.61 8.94 -10.09
C LYS A 368 -6.86 9.66 -8.98
N SER A 369 -6.27 10.82 -9.27
CA SER A 369 -5.81 11.73 -8.21
C SER A 369 -6.98 12.22 -7.34
N LEU A 370 -6.68 12.93 -6.26
CA LEU A 370 -7.73 13.53 -5.41
C LEU A 370 -8.58 14.50 -6.24
N GLY A 371 -9.88 14.24 -6.33
CA GLY A 371 -10.84 15.02 -7.14
C GLY A 371 -11.22 16.39 -6.57
N TYR A 372 -10.50 16.90 -5.58
CA TYR A 372 -10.75 18.20 -4.95
C TYR A 372 -9.44 18.94 -4.74
N ASP A 373 -9.50 20.27 -4.85
CA ASP A 373 -8.39 21.12 -4.43
C ASP A 373 -8.30 21.10 -2.90
N LEU A 374 -7.13 20.70 -2.40
CA LEU A 374 -6.80 20.81 -0.99
C LEU A 374 -6.50 22.27 -0.65
N LYS A 375 -6.90 22.71 0.55
CA LYS A 375 -6.52 24.05 1.07
C LYS A 375 -5.02 24.31 1.02
N VAL A 376 -4.22 23.27 1.27
CA VAL A 376 -2.77 23.27 1.13
C VAL A 376 -2.38 22.08 0.23
N PRO A 377 -1.69 22.32 -0.90
CA PRO A 377 -1.26 21.24 -1.77
C PRO A 377 -0.33 20.25 -1.08
N LEU A 378 -0.37 18.99 -1.50
CA LEU A 378 0.62 17.99 -1.08
C LEU A 378 2.00 18.35 -1.67
N THR A 379 3.02 18.36 -0.81
CA THR A 379 4.40 18.66 -1.19
C THR A 379 5.36 17.54 -0.80
N MET A 380 6.58 17.56 -1.31
CA MET A 380 7.63 16.60 -0.93
C MET A 380 8.32 16.93 0.40
N GLU A 381 7.87 17.93 1.15
CA GLU A 381 8.54 18.36 2.38
C GLU A 381 8.48 17.29 3.48
N HIS A 382 7.26 16.86 3.78
CA HIS A 382 6.94 15.94 4.86
C HIS A 382 6.43 14.60 4.34
N CYS A 383 6.83 13.53 4.99
CA CYS A 383 6.44 12.17 4.63
C CYS A 383 6.50 11.25 5.84
N TYR A 384 5.40 10.54 6.09
CA TYR A 384 5.29 9.51 7.12
C TYR A 384 4.79 8.17 6.56
N THR A 385 4.52 8.08 5.25
CA THR A 385 3.95 6.89 4.58
C THR A 385 4.68 5.58 4.90
N ARG A 386 5.99 5.66 5.12
CA ARG A 386 6.87 4.52 5.46
C ARG A 386 7.55 4.66 6.83
N HIS A 387 7.17 5.66 7.62
CA HIS A 387 7.86 5.96 8.86
C HIS A 387 7.24 5.19 10.04
N TRP A 388 8.02 4.27 10.60
CA TRP A 388 7.76 3.72 11.93
C TRP A 388 9.04 3.80 12.77
N LYS A 389 8.97 4.44 13.93
CA LYS A 389 10.10 4.48 14.88
C LYS A 389 10.05 3.21 15.71
N LYS A 390 11.13 2.42 15.67
CA LYS A 390 11.33 1.26 16.55
C LYS A 390 11.23 1.67 18.02
N ARG A 391 10.32 1.03 18.75
CA ARG A 391 9.98 1.33 20.15
C ARG A 391 9.23 0.13 20.76
N LYS A 392 8.77 0.26 22.02
CA LYS A 392 7.85 -0.70 22.64
C LYS A 392 6.52 -0.77 21.87
N THR A 393 5.87 -1.92 21.85
CA THR A 393 4.57 -2.11 21.19
C THR A 393 3.58 -1.01 21.59
N VAL A 394 3.06 -0.30 20.59
CA VAL A 394 2.01 0.70 20.80
C VAL A 394 0.70 -0.01 21.09
N GLU A 395 -0.13 0.58 21.93
CA GLU A 395 -1.45 0.03 22.23
C GLU A 395 -2.53 1.01 21.85
N VAL A 396 -3.51 0.47 21.14
CA VAL A 396 -4.54 1.21 20.44
C VAL A 396 -5.89 0.84 21.06
N GLY A 397 -6.65 1.85 21.48
CA GLY A 397 -8.01 1.63 21.95
C GLY A 397 -8.95 1.35 20.78
N HIS A 398 -9.52 0.15 20.72
CA HIS A 398 -10.46 -0.27 19.67
C HIS A 398 -11.77 0.51 19.78
N ARG A 399 -12.24 1.13 18.68
CA ARG A 399 -13.42 2.03 18.65
C ARG A 399 -13.44 3.07 19.79
N GLY A 400 -12.25 3.50 20.22
CA GLY A 400 -12.01 4.17 21.48
C GLY A 400 -11.86 3.21 22.67
N PHE A 401 -12.88 3.10 23.51
CA PHE A 401 -12.85 2.33 24.75
C PHE A 401 -13.43 0.92 24.62
N GLY A 402 -13.67 0.47 23.39
CA GLY A 402 -14.05 -0.89 23.06
C GLY A 402 -15.47 -1.04 22.54
N ASN A 403 -15.78 -2.25 22.06
CA ASN A 403 -17.09 -2.61 21.54
C ASN A 403 -18.16 -2.55 22.64
N SER A 404 -19.25 -1.80 22.40
CA SER A 404 -20.33 -1.59 23.36
C SER A 404 -21.68 -2.14 22.95
N TYR A 405 -21.83 -2.53 21.68
CA TYR A 405 -23.12 -3.00 21.15
C TYR A 405 -23.27 -4.52 21.24
N THR A 406 -22.17 -5.27 21.26
CA THR A 406 -22.19 -6.73 21.40
C THR A 406 -21.46 -7.24 22.64
N LYS A 407 -20.77 -6.35 23.37
CA LYS A 407 -20.12 -6.64 24.66
C LYS A 407 -20.61 -5.67 25.74
N THR A 408 -20.60 -6.13 27.00
CA THR A 408 -20.96 -5.28 28.14
C THR A 408 -19.91 -4.17 28.32
N SER A 409 -20.30 -2.93 28.05
CA SER A 409 -19.50 -1.72 28.20
C SER A 409 -20.32 -0.60 28.81
N THR A 410 -19.68 0.28 29.57
CA THR A 410 -20.27 1.50 30.14
C THR A 410 -20.14 2.71 29.23
N VAL A 411 -19.33 2.61 28.17
CA VAL A 411 -19.01 3.69 27.24
C VAL A 411 -19.40 3.28 25.83
N ARG A 412 -20.19 4.11 25.15
CA ARG A 412 -20.64 3.87 23.77
C ARG A 412 -19.47 3.99 22.79
N GLU A 413 -19.19 2.93 22.04
CA GLU A 413 -18.13 2.85 21.04
C GLU A 413 -18.24 3.96 19.98
N ASN A 414 -17.12 4.32 19.34
CA ASN A 414 -17.10 5.25 18.19
C ASN A 414 -17.71 6.65 18.49
N THR A 415 -17.71 7.06 19.76
CA THR A 415 -18.11 8.42 20.21
C THR A 415 -16.89 9.27 20.58
N ILE A 416 -17.03 10.60 20.57
CA ILE A 416 -15.94 11.50 21.00
C ILE A 416 -15.57 11.24 22.46
N HIS A 417 -16.56 10.91 23.30
CA HIS A 417 -16.34 10.51 24.69
C HIS A 417 -15.48 9.25 24.76
N SER A 418 -15.84 8.18 24.05
CA SER A 418 -15.10 6.91 24.01
C SER A 418 -13.63 7.11 23.62
N LEU A 419 -13.39 7.86 22.54
CA LEU A 419 -12.06 8.16 22.04
C LEU A 419 -11.25 9.00 23.05
N SER A 420 -11.87 10.02 23.64
CA SER A 420 -11.23 10.86 24.64
C SER A 420 -11.00 10.13 25.97
N HIS A 421 -11.86 9.17 26.31
CA HIS A 421 -11.73 8.34 27.50
C HIS A 421 -10.54 7.39 27.36
N ALA A 422 -10.44 6.67 26.24
CA ALA A 422 -9.28 5.84 25.93
C ALA A 422 -7.97 6.65 25.93
N SER A 423 -7.98 7.85 25.36
CA SER A 423 -6.86 8.81 25.43
C SER A 423 -6.43 9.10 26.87
N LYS A 424 -7.38 9.45 27.75
CA LYS A 424 -7.12 9.70 29.19
C LYS A 424 -6.60 8.47 29.93
N LYS A 425 -6.98 7.27 29.48
CA LYS A 425 -6.49 5.97 29.99
C LYS A 425 -5.12 5.56 29.40
N GLY A 426 -4.46 6.47 28.68
CA GLY A 426 -3.10 6.29 28.20
C GLY A 426 -2.96 5.61 26.84
N ALA A 427 -4.04 5.53 26.06
CA ALA A 427 -3.99 5.02 24.68
C ALA A 427 -2.96 5.79 23.83
N ASP A 428 -2.11 5.06 23.10
CA ASP A 428 -1.14 5.67 22.18
C ASP A 428 -1.85 6.18 20.94
N TYR A 429 -2.68 5.29 20.40
CA TYR A 429 -3.65 5.58 19.35
C TYR A 429 -5.06 5.21 19.82
N VAL A 430 -6.07 5.79 19.19
CA VAL A 430 -7.43 5.24 19.16
C VAL A 430 -7.76 4.82 17.74
N GLU A 431 -8.36 3.65 17.61
CA GLU A 431 -8.91 3.13 16.37
C GLU A 431 -10.40 3.47 16.30
N PHE A 432 -10.89 3.74 15.10
CA PHE A 432 -12.31 3.92 14.83
C PHE A 432 -12.66 3.75 13.33
N ASP A 433 -13.90 3.34 13.08
CA ASP A 433 -14.44 3.09 11.74
C ASP A 433 -15.00 4.35 11.07
N VAL A 434 -14.60 4.61 9.83
CA VAL A 434 -15.10 5.70 9.00
C VAL A 434 -15.86 5.18 7.80
N GLN A 435 -17.08 5.69 7.62
CA GLN A 435 -17.88 5.52 6.42
C GLN A 435 -18.63 6.80 6.06
N LEU A 436 -19.32 6.82 4.90
CA LEU A 436 -20.06 8.00 4.43
C LEU A 436 -21.57 7.83 4.60
N THR A 437 -22.24 8.93 4.95
CA THR A 437 -23.69 9.08 4.86
C THR A 437 -24.15 9.35 3.43
N LYS A 438 -25.46 9.37 3.18
CA LYS A 438 -26.05 9.69 1.87
C LYS A 438 -25.62 11.05 1.32
N ASP A 439 -25.47 12.04 2.20
CA ASP A 439 -24.98 13.38 1.90
C ASP A 439 -23.44 13.49 1.89
N LYS A 440 -22.74 12.35 1.82
CA LYS A 440 -21.28 12.23 1.66
C LYS A 440 -20.49 12.87 2.80
N ILE A 441 -21.04 12.83 4.01
CA ILE A 441 -20.35 13.27 5.23
C ILE A 441 -19.67 12.06 5.86
N ALA A 442 -18.37 12.19 6.13
CA ALA A 442 -17.62 11.15 6.84
C ALA A 442 -18.02 11.12 8.32
N ILE A 443 -18.51 9.97 8.76
CA ILE A 443 -18.96 9.72 10.13
C ILE A 443 -18.20 8.57 10.74
N ILE A 444 -18.18 8.53 12.07
CA ILE A 444 -17.60 7.43 12.82
C ILE A 444 -18.69 6.44 13.23
N PHE A 445 -18.68 5.25 12.63
CA PHE A 445 -19.64 4.17 12.90
C PHE A 445 -19.21 2.85 12.26
N HIS A 446 -19.35 1.74 13.00
CA HIS A 446 -18.86 0.43 12.56
C HIS A 446 -19.76 -0.25 11.54
N ASP A 447 -21.07 -0.39 11.74
CA ASP A 447 -21.88 -1.27 10.88
C ASP A 447 -22.34 -0.57 9.58
N PHE A 448 -22.52 -1.32 8.50
CA PHE A 448 -23.05 -0.75 7.26
C PHE A 448 -24.57 -0.50 7.31
N HIS A 449 -25.26 -1.14 8.25
CA HIS A 449 -26.70 -1.10 8.38
C HIS A 449 -27.11 -0.74 9.81
N VAL A 450 -28.29 -0.16 9.92
CA VAL A 450 -28.91 0.15 11.20
C VAL A 450 -30.39 -0.24 11.19
N LEU A 451 -30.97 -0.51 12.35
CA LEU A 451 -32.41 -0.77 12.50
C LEU A 451 -33.13 0.53 12.86
N VAL A 452 -34.11 0.94 12.06
CA VAL A 452 -34.89 2.17 12.28
C VAL A 452 -36.30 1.83 12.74
N ALA A 453 -36.71 2.37 13.89
CA ALA A 453 -38.08 2.25 14.38
C ALA A 453 -39.03 3.15 13.58
N VAL A 454 -40.16 2.61 13.11
CA VAL A 454 -41.21 3.40 12.45
C VAL A 454 -42.37 3.61 13.43
N ALA A 455 -42.66 4.86 13.78
CA ALA A 455 -43.86 5.17 14.55
C ALA A 455 -45.11 4.85 13.71
N LYS A 456 -45.90 3.86 14.14
CA LYS A 456 -47.22 3.62 13.53
C LYS A 456 -48.08 4.87 13.72
N ARG A 457 -48.58 5.44 12.61
CA ARG A 457 -49.70 6.40 12.67
C ARG A 457 -50.86 5.67 13.32
N SER A 458 -51.22 6.05 14.54
CA SER A 458 -52.49 5.64 15.13
C SER A 458 -53.62 6.13 14.22
N THR A 459 -54.25 5.24 13.48
CA THR A 459 -55.58 5.50 12.93
C THR A 459 -56.50 5.64 14.13
N CYS A 460 -56.72 6.89 14.58
CA CYS A 460 -57.79 7.21 15.50
C CYS A 460 -59.11 6.95 14.76
N SER A 461 -59.67 5.76 14.94
CA SER A 461 -61.11 5.57 14.78
C SER A 461 -61.77 6.12 16.05
N PRO A 462 -62.56 7.20 15.99
CA PRO A 462 -63.24 7.71 17.16
C PRO A 462 -64.41 6.77 17.49
N GLY A 463 -64.24 5.96 18.54
CA GLY A 463 -65.34 5.27 19.21
C GLY A 463 -65.16 3.77 19.36
N ALA A 464 -64.69 3.36 20.54
CA ALA A 464 -65.25 2.21 21.25
C ALA A 464 -64.74 2.22 22.70
N ASN A 465 -65.64 2.52 23.62
CA ASN A 465 -65.47 2.45 25.06
C ASN A 465 -65.35 1.00 25.56
N LEU A 466 -64.64 0.85 26.69
CA LEU A 466 -64.92 -0.02 27.84
C LEU A 466 -65.18 -1.53 27.61
N SER A 467 -64.29 -2.36 28.15
CA SER A 467 -64.64 -3.28 29.26
C SER A 467 -63.39 -3.90 29.90
N LYS A 468 -63.43 -3.93 31.24
CA LYS A 468 -62.59 -4.74 32.13
C LYS A 468 -63.12 -6.20 32.13
N GLU A 469 -62.39 -7.08 32.84
CA GLU A 469 -62.75 -8.46 33.28
C GLU A 469 -62.31 -9.59 32.32
N THR A 470 -61.69 -10.72 32.68
CA THR A 470 -61.39 -11.39 33.97
C THR A 470 -60.38 -12.54 33.75
N GLU A 471 -59.56 -12.86 34.75
CA GLU A 471 -58.76 -14.10 34.85
C GLU A 471 -59.67 -15.31 35.22
N ALA A 472 -59.49 -16.48 34.58
CA ALA A 472 -59.45 -17.80 35.25
C ALA A 472 -59.43 -19.01 34.27
N ALA A 473 -58.40 -19.84 34.44
CA ALA A 473 -58.33 -21.31 34.42
C ALA A 473 -59.08 -22.17 33.36
N ALA A 474 -58.33 -23.03 32.65
CA ALA A 474 -58.68 -24.44 32.44
C ALA A 474 -57.46 -25.32 32.08
N VAL A 475 -57.47 -26.53 32.62
CA VAL A 475 -56.43 -27.57 32.62
C VAL A 475 -56.62 -28.58 31.48
N GLY A 476 -55.52 -29.04 30.88
CA GLY A 476 -55.32 -30.43 30.44
C GLY A 476 -55.54 -30.78 28.96
N THR A 477 -54.47 -31.08 28.22
CA THR A 477 -54.14 -32.44 27.66
C THR A 477 -52.92 -32.40 26.73
N SER A 478 -52.22 -33.53 26.70
CA SER A 478 -50.88 -33.80 26.15
C SER A 478 -50.80 -33.90 24.63
N GLY A 479 -49.74 -33.29 24.05
CA GLY A 479 -49.17 -33.64 22.74
C GLY A 479 -47.81 -32.93 22.54
N PRO A 480 -46.77 -33.56 21.96
CA PRO A 480 -45.48 -32.90 21.77
C PRO A 480 -45.54 -32.05 20.51
N GLN A 481 -45.93 -30.78 20.65
CA GLN A 481 -45.73 -29.77 19.62
C GLN A 481 -44.60 -28.83 20.01
N ARG A 482 -43.64 -28.70 19.09
CA ARG A 482 -42.55 -27.72 19.12
C ARG A 482 -43.13 -26.32 19.39
N PRO A 483 -42.59 -25.52 20.32
CA PRO A 483 -42.97 -24.12 20.42
C PRO A 483 -42.25 -23.34 19.32
N SER A 484 -42.85 -23.32 18.14
CA SER A 484 -42.54 -22.37 17.08
C SER A 484 -43.80 -21.57 16.82
N LEU A 485 -44.07 -20.56 17.65
CA LEU A 485 -45.03 -19.47 17.41
C LEU A 485 -45.01 -18.50 18.60
N GLY A 486 -44.02 -17.61 18.59
CA GLY A 486 -43.92 -16.48 19.52
C GLY A 486 -42.96 -15.37 19.05
N LEU A 487 -42.34 -15.52 17.86
CA LEU A 487 -41.20 -14.70 17.43
C LEU A 487 -41.50 -13.76 16.25
N GLN A 488 -42.75 -13.63 15.79
CA GLN A 488 -43.07 -12.82 14.60
C GLN A 488 -43.59 -11.40 14.90
N ASN A 489 -43.97 -11.08 16.14
CA ASN A 489 -44.63 -9.80 16.42
C ASN A 489 -43.73 -8.66 16.95
N ALA A 490 -42.50 -8.91 17.40
CA ALA A 490 -41.61 -7.86 17.90
C ALA A 490 -40.68 -7.25 16.82
N MET A 491 -40.32 -8.03 15.79
CA MET A 491 -39.51 -7.54 14.65
C MET A 491 -40.31 -6.67 13.66
N SER A 492 -41.64 -6.59 13.80
CA SER A 492 -42.52 -5.87 12.84
C SER A 492 -42.37 -4.35 12.89
N ASP A 493 -41.69 -3.77 13.87
CA ASP A 493 -41.62 -2.31 14.06
C ASP A 493 -40.28 -1.68 13.60
N TYR A 494 -39.28 -2.50 13.24
CA TYR A 494 -37.96 -2.05 12.79
C TYR A 494 -37.69 -2.38 11.33
N HIS A 495 -37.06 -1.45 10.62
CA HIS A 495 -36.61 -1.64 9.24
C HIS A 495 -35.09 -1.51 9.17
N GLU A 496 -34.44 -2.49 8.55
CA GLU A 496 -33.01 -2.42 8.25
C GLU A 496 -32.76 -1.43 7.11
N ILE A 497 -31.90 -0.45 7.34
CA ILE A 497 -31.54 0.57 6.36
C ILE A 497 -30.02 0.73 6.34
N ALA A 498 -29.44 0.79 5.14
CA ALA A 498 -28.01 1.04 5.00
C ALA A 498 -27.67 2.50 5.37
N VAL A 499 -26.57 2.69 6.09
CA VAL A 499 -26.08 4.01 6.52
C VAL A 499 -25.87 4.93 5.31
N LYS A 500 -25.39 4.40 4.19
CA LYS A 500 -25.23 5.12 2.92
C LYS A 500 -26.52 5.72 2.36
N ASP A 501 -27.69 5.24 2.80
CA ASP A 501 -29.00 5.66 2.31
C ASP A 501 -29.68 6.68 3.26
N LEU A 502 -29.03 7.04 4.37
CA LEU A 502 -29.48 8.03 5.34
C LEU A 502 -28.56 9.25 5.36
N LYS A 503 -29.14 10.45 5.40
CA LYS A 503 -28.39 11.69 5.67
C LYS A 503 -27.95 11.74 7.13
N LEU A 504 -26.88 12.46 7.45
CA LEU A 504 -26.42 12.62 8.84
C LEU A 504 -27.53 13.11 9.78
N GLN A 505 -28.31 14.11 9.34
CA GLN A 505 -29.41 14.64 10.14
C GLN A 505 -30.50 13.58 10.40
N GLN A 506 -30.73 12.66 9.46
CA GLN A 506 -31.69 11.56 9.66
C GLN A 506 -31.16 10.55 10.68
N LEU A 507 -29.88 10.15 10.59
CA LEU A 507 -29.25 9.26 11.56
C LEU A 507 -29.32 9.81 13.00
N ARG A 508 -29.20 11.12 13.17
CA ARG A 508 -29.25 11.78 14.49
C ARG A 508 -30.67 12.02 15.03
N LEU A 509 -31.68 12.01 14.18
CA LEU A 509 -33.09 12.27 14.58
C LEU A 509 -33.91 10.99 14.74
N LEU A 510 -33.56 9.93 14.01
CA LEU A 510 -34.28 8.66 14.06
C LEU A 510 -33.92 7.89 15.33
N HIS A 511 -34.88 7.12 15.84
CA HIS A 511 -34.58 6.08 16.81
C HIS A 511 -33.97 4.90 16.06
N VAL A 512 -32.66 4.79 16.20
CA VAL A 512 -31.81 3.79 15.59
C VAL A 512 -31.32 2.79 16.65
N GLU A 513 -31.36 1.51 16.31
CA GLU A 513 -30.80 0.41 17.11
C GLU A 513 -29.72 -0.36 16.32
N HIS A 514 -28.87 -1.07 17.05
CA HIS A 514 -27.78 -1.87 16.47
C HIS A 514 -28.33 -3.04 15.65
N TYR A 515 -27.73 -3.35 14.49
CA TYR A 515 -28.26 -4.37 13.58
C TYR A 515 -28.31 -5.79 14.17
N GLN A 516 -27.44 -6.08 15.14
CA GLN A 516 -27.43 -7.35 15.89
C GLN A 516 -28.06 -7.24 17.28
N ALA A 517 -28.89 -6.22 17.55
CA ALA A 517 -29.55 -6.10 18.84
C ALA A 517 -30.49 -7.30 19.08
N GLN A 518 -29.97 -8.37 19.69
CA GLN A 518 -30.80 -9.33 20.41
C GLN A 518 -31.31 -8.66 21.70
N GLU A 519 -32.43 -9.14 22.25
CA GLU A 519 -33.19 -8.59 23.39
C GLU A 519 -32.43 -8.52 24.74
N ASN A 520 -31.11 -8.36 24.75
CA ASN A 520 -30.29 -8.30 25.94
C ASN A 520 -30.31 -6.86 26.50
N ARG A 521 -31.12 -6.64 27.55
CA ARG A 521 -31.36 -5.34 28.22
C ARG A 521 -30.11 -4.63 28.76
N ASN A 522 -28.93 -5.26 28.72
CA ASN A 522 -27.69 -4.76 29.30
C ASN A 522 -26.69 -4.15 28.28
N MET A 523 -27.00 -4.12 26.99
CA MET A 523 -26.17 -3.47 25.96
C MET A 523 -26.53 -1.99 25.80
N LEU A 524 -25.56 -1.15 25.43
CA LEU A 524 -25.82 0.27 25.17
C LEU A 524 -26.59 0.43 23.86
N LYS A 525 -27.59 1.32 23.86
CA LYS A 525 -28.34 1.66 22.65
C LYS A 525 -27.51 2.52 21.72
N VAL A 526 -27.75 2.39 20.42
CA VAL A 526 -27.16 3.28 19.41
C VAL A 526 -27.69 4.70 19.61
N THR A 527 -29.00 4.86 19.72
CA THR A 527 -29.62 6.17 19.99
C THR A 527 -29.31 6.63 21.41
N GLY A 528 -28.81 7.86 21.53
CA GLY A 528 -28.57 8.53 22.80
C GLY A 528 -29.84 9.04 23.46
N ASP A 529 -29.79 9.23 24.77
CA ASP A 529 -30.87 9.89 25.49
C ASP A 529 -30.93 11.37 25.08
N PRO A 530 -32.12 12.01 25.08
CA PRO A 530 -32.26 13.42 24.67
C PRO A 530 -31.35 14.39 25.43
N ASP A 531 -31.13 14.11 26.71
CA ASP A 531 -30.31 14.90 27.64
C ASP A 531 -28.83 14.53 27.62
N GLU A 532 -28.43 13.55 26.79
CA GLU A 532 -27.05 13.10 26.69
C GLU A 532 -26.17 14.17 26.03
N SER A 533 -25.01 14.43 26.65
CA SER A 533 -24.07 15.43 26.14
C SER A 533 -23.56 15.07 24.75
N ASP A 534 -23.26 16.09 23.95
CA ASP A 534 -22.90 15.95 22.54
C ASP A 534 -21.71 15.00 22.28
N ASP A 535 -20.73 14.95 23.20
CA ASP A 535 -19.57 14.04 23.08
C ASP A 535 -19.93 12.55 23.11
N HIS A 536 -21.06 12.19 23.72
CA HIS A 536 -21.48 10.79 23.86
C HIS A 536 -22.46 10.36 22.75
N ARG A 537 -22.95 11.30 21.94
CA ARG A 537 -23.91 10.99 20.89
C ARG A 537 -23.27 10.13 19.78
N PRO A 538 -24.03 9.20 19.17
CA PRO A 538 -23.55 8.39 18.05
C PRO A 538 -23.31 9.25 16.80
N PHE A 539 -22.63 8.67 15.82
CA PHE A 539 -22.36 9.28 14.52
C PHE A 539 -21.67 10.66 14.59
N PRO A 540 -20.59 10.83 15.39
CA PRO A 540 -19.78 12.05 15.27
C PRO A 540 -19.16 12.10 13.88
N THR A 541 -18.94 13.32 13.35
CA THR A 541 -18.25 13.44 12.06
C THR A 541 -16.75 13.22 12.25
N LEU A 542 -16.07 12.78 11.19
CA LEU A 542 -14.61 12.64 11.19
C LEU A 542 -13.91 13.97 11.54
N VAL A 543 -14.43 15.08 11.04
CA VAL A 543 -13.92 16.42 11.32
C VAL A 543 -14.10 16.78 12.81
N ASP A 544 -15.23 16.43 13.43
CA ASP A 544 -15.45 16.66 14.87
C ASP A 544 -14.43 15.88 15.70
N VAL A 545 -14.21 14.61 15.37
CA VAL A 545 -13.24 13.75 16.06
C VAL A 545 -11.81 14.28 15.93
N LEU A 546 -11.39 14.70 14.73
CA LEU A 546 -10.06 15.28 14.49
C LEU A 546 -9.81 16.53 15.35
N LYS A 547 -10.85 17.34 15.58
CA LYS A 547 -10.78 18.60 16.33
C LYS A 547 -10.90 18.44 17.84
N ARG A 548 -11.72 17.50 18.33
CA ARG A 548 -12.13 17.44 19.76
C ARG A 548 -11.34 16.45 20.59
N VAL A 549 -10.88 15.33 20.03
CA VAL A 549 -10.06 14.36 20.79
C VAL A 549 -8.67 14.95 21.05
N PRO A 550 -8.01 14.71 22.20
CA PRO A 550 -6.71 15.30 22.53
C PRO A 550 -5.64 15.08 21.46
N VAL A 551 -4.93 16.13 21.03
CA VAL A 551 -3.99 16.12 19.89
C VAL A 551 -2.79 15.17 20.03
N ASP A 552 -2.39 14.87 21.28
CA ASP A 552 -1.26 13.96 21.55
C ASP A 552 -1.61 12.48 21.30
N THR A 553 -2.89 12.11 21.26
CA THR A 553 -3.36 10.76 20.91
C THR A 553 -3.38 10.58 19.39
N GLY A 554 -2.70 9.54 18.92
CA GLY A 554 -2.73 9.21 17.49
C GLY A 554 -4.05 8.60 17.07
N PHE A 555 -4.39 8.66 15.78
CA PHE A 555 -5.55 7.95 15.22
C PHE A 555 -5.12 6.82 14.30
N ASN A 556 -5.74 5.65 14.49
CA ASN A 556 -5.86 4.63 13.47
C ASN A 556 -7.24 4.80 12.81
N VAL A 557 -7.28 5.34 11.61
CA VAL A 557 -8.51 5.65 10.88
C VAL A 557 -8.85 4.45 9.99
N GLU A 558 -9.74 3.58 10.46
CA GLU A 558 -10.21 2.45 9.66
C GLU A 558 -11.22 2.95 8.62
N ILE A 559 -10.88 2.81 7.34
CA ILE A 559 -11.78 3.16 6.24
C ILE A 559 -12.60 1.94 5.90
N LYS A 560 -13.90 2.02 6.18
CA LYS A 560 -14.82 0.91 6.01
C LYS A 560 -15.45 0.92 4.62
N TYR A 561 -15.11 -0.07 3.81
CA TYR A 561 -15.67 -0.25 2.48
C TYR A 561 -16.13 -1.71 2.32
N PRO A 562 -17.38 -1.95 1.89
CA PRO A 562 -17.98 -3.28 1.94
C PRO A 562 -17.35 -4.22 0.92
N MET A 563 -17.24 -5.50 1.32
CA MET A 563 -16.65 -6.57 0.53
C MET A 563 -17.63 -7.73 0.33
N GLU A 564 -17.32 -8.57 -0.65
CA GLU A 564 -18.00 -9.85 -0.88
C GLU A 564 -17.38 -10.94 0.00
N LEU A 565 -18.25 -11.74 0.60
CA LEU A 565 -17.90 -12.86 1.48
C LEU A 565 -17.85 -14.17 0.68
N ALA A 566 -17.07 -15.14 1.17
CA ALA A 566 -16.84 -16.41 0.50
C ALA A 566 -18.10 -17.31 0.40
N ASP A 567 -19.15 -17.00 1.16
CA ASP A 567 -20.47 -17.65 1.06
C ASP A 567 -21.39 -17.03 0.00
N GLY A 568 -20.95 -15.96 -0.67
CA GLY A 568 -21.70 -15.25 -1.72
C GLY A 568 -22.55 -14.08 -1.22
N GLU A 569 -22.58 -13.85 0.10
CA GLU A 569 -23.17 -12.64 0.67
C GLU A 569 -22.26 -11.43 0.46
N HIS A 570 -22.83 -10.22 0.60
CA HIS A 570 -22.09 -8.97 0.42
C HIS A 570 -22.45 -7.99 1.53
N GLU A 571 -21.45 -7.43 2.20
CA GLU A 571 -21.64 -6.63 3.42
C GLU A 571 -22.56 -5.42 3.23
N CYS A 572 -22.47 -4.73 2.08
CA CYS A 572 -23.43 -3.73 1.64
C CYS A 572 -23.36 -3.49 0.13
N ARG A 573 -24.38 -3.91 -0.64
CA ARG A 573 -24.39 -3.80 -2.10
C ARG A 573 -24.66 -2.36 -2.58
N ASN A 574 -24.30 -2.07 -3.83
CA ASN A 574 -24.54 -0.76 -4.48
C ASN A 574 -24.00 0.41 -3.63
N TYR A 575 -22.74 0.28 -3.20
CA TYR A 575 -22.07 1.28 -2.39
C TYR A 575 -21.53 2.44 -3.24
N PHE A 576 -20.91 3.44 -2.60
CA PHE A 576 -20.35 4.61 -3.28
C PHE A 576 -19.20 4.26 -4.23
N GLU A 577 -19.03 5.04 -5.31
CA GLU A 577 -17.86 4.91 -6.18
C GLU A 577 -16.57 5.16 -5.38
N ARG A 578 -15.59 4.27 -5.55
CA ARG A 578 -14.39 4.20 -4.69
C ARG A 578 -13.58 5.50 -4.67
N ASN A 579 -13.40 6.17 -5.82
CA ASN A 579 -12.63 7.42 -5.88
C ASN A 579 -13.35 8.54 -5.13
N GLU A 580 -14.64 8.76 -5.39
CA GLU A 580 -15.44 9.76 -4.69
C GLU A 580 -15.44 9.53 -3.17
N PHE A 581 -15.63 8.26 -2.77
CA PHE A 581 -15.65 7.84 -1.37
C PHE A 581 -14.34 8.17 -0.66
N ILE A 582 -13.21 7.69 -1.19
CA ILE A 582 -11.91 7.87 -0.54
C ILE A 582 -11.45 9.33 -0.56
N ASP A 583 -11.78 10.08 -1.62
CA ASP A 583 -11.38 11.48 -1.77
C ASP A 583 -11.98 12.34 -0.66
N ARG A 584 -13.23 12.07 -0.25
CA ARG A 584 -13.88 12.77 0.86
C ARG A 584 -13.17 12.54 2.18
N ILE A 585 -12.87 11.29 2.50
CA ILE A 585 -12.21 10.91 3.76
C ILE A 585 -10.77 11.46 3.80
N LEU A 586 -10.00 11.28 2.71
CA LEU A 586 -8.63 11.78 2.64
C LEU A 586 -8.58 13.31 2.76
N LYS A 587 -9.51 14.04 2.12
CA LYS A 587 -9.59 15.49 2.24
C LYS A 587 -9.84 15.92 3.68
N ASP A 588 -10.81 15.32 4.37
CA ASP A 588 -11.13 15.66 5.75
C ASP A 588 -9.93 15.42 6.68
N VAL A 589 -9.21 14.29 6.51
CA VAL A 589 -8.02 14.01 7.32
C VAL A 589 -6.87 14.95 6.99
N ILE A 590 -6.51 15.14 5.72
CA ILE A 590 -5.36 15.95 5.31
C ILE A 590 -5.54 17.41 5.77
N GLU A 591 -6.76 17.95 5.69
CA GLU A 591 -7.03 19.35 6.06
C GLU A 591 -7.21 19.58 7.56
N ASN A 592 -7.56 18.56 8.35
CA ASN A 592 -7.94 18.73 9.76
C ASN A 592 -7.07 17.96 10.76
N ALA A 593 -6.16 17.08 10.34
CA ALA A 593 -5.30 16.32 11.26
C ALA A 593 -4.27 17.18 12.01
N GLY A 594 -3.86 18.33 11.45
CA GLY A 594 -2.86 19.20 12.07
C GLY A 594 -1.55 18.45 12.37
N ALA A 595 -1.08 18.50 13.62
CA ALA A 595 0.13 17.80 14.07
C ALA A 595 -0.12 16.36 14.56
N ARG A 596 -1.36 15.87 14.48
CA ARG A 596 -1.75 14.54 14.98
C ARG A 596 -1.04 13.43 14.21
N ARG A 597 -0.70 12.36 14.92
CA ARG A 597 -0.22 11.12 14.30
C ARG A 597 -1.40 10.38 13.70
N ILE A 598 -1.42 10.20 12.40
CA ILE A 598 -2.45 9.42 11.69
C ILE A 598 -1.80 8.17 11.10
N VAL A 599 -2.50 7.05 11.19
CA VAL A 599 -2.33 5.88 10.35
C VAL A 599 -3.71 5.51 9.80
N PHE A 600 -3.80 5.19 8.52
CA PHE A 600 -5.01 4.64 7.94
C PHE A 600 -4.99 3.12 8.04
N SER A 601 -6.17 2.50 8.07
CA SER A 601 -6.30 1.06 7.88
C SER A 601 -7.54 0.72 7.05
N SER A 602 -7.54 -0.41 6.35
CA SER A 602 -8.74 -0.97 5.67
C SER A 602 -8.60 -2.48 5.48
N PHE A 603 -9.72 -3.21 5.53
CA PHE A 603 -9.81 -4.61 5.08
C PHE A 603 -9.86 -4.72 3.55
N GLU A 604 -10.29 -3.66 2.86
CA GLU A 604 -10.40 -3.63 1.41
C GLU A 604 -9.05 -3.23 0.78
N PRO A 605 -8.44 -4.10 -0.05
CA PRO A 605 -7.08 -3.93 -0.57
C PRO A 605 -6.99 -2.81 -1.64
N ASP A 606 -8.02 -2.60 -2.43
CA ASP A 606 -8.07 -1.55 -3.42
C ASP A 606 -8.18 -0.18 -2.73
N ILE A 607 -8.89 -0.05 -1.61
CA ILE A 607 -8.87 1.15 -0.76
C ILE A 607 -7.47 1.41 -0.20
N CYS A 608 -6.76 0.40 0.32
CA CYS A 608 -5.37 0.55 0.77
C CYS A 608 -4.45 1.05 -0.35
N SER A 609 -4.63 0.50 -1.54
CA SER A 609 -3.93 0.93 -2.74
C SER A 609 -4.23 2.39 -3.06
N MET A 610 -5.50 2.79 -3.05
CA MET A 610 -5.92 4.16 -3.33
C MET A 610 -5.37 5.15 -2.31
N ILE A 611 -5.32 4.81 -1.02
CA ILE A 611 -4.67 5.64 0.02
C ILE A 611 -3.18 5.83 -0.29
N ALA A 612 -2.49 4.78 -0.72
CA ALA A 612 -1.07 4.84 -1.06
C ALA A 612 -0.79 5.64 -2.34
N ARG A 613 -1.72 5.66 -3.29
CA ARG A 613 -1.57 6.36 -4.57
C ARG A 613 -2.06 7.81 -4.54
N LYS A 614 -3.03 8.17 -3.69
CA LYS A 614 -3.65 9.50 -3.68
C LYS A 614 -2.96 10.53 -2.78
N GLN A 615 -2.06 10.11 -1.89
CA GLN A 615 -1.35 11.03 -0.97
C GLN A 615 0.06 10.54 -0.61
N CYS A 616 0.87 11.44 -0.01
CA CYS A 616 2.27 11.18 0.34
C CYS A 616 2.63 11.46 1.81
N LEU A 617 1.64 11.72 2.66
CA LEU A 617 1.80 12.12 4.05
C LEU A 617 1.68 10.93 5.01
N PHE A 618 0.54 10.25 5.05
CA PHE A 618 0.20 9.32 6.11
C PHE A 618 0.39 7.85 5.70
N PRO A 619 0.84 6.99 6.63
CA PRO A 619 0.95 5.54 6.39
C PRO A 619 -0.42 4.86 6.34
N CYS A 620 -0.44 3.68 5.72
CA CYS A 620 -1.58 2.77 5.69
C CYS A 620 -1.17 1.39 6.21
N LEU A 621 -2.01 0.77 7.02
CA LEU A 621 -1.94 -0.62 7.45
C LEU A 621 -3.03 -1.41 6.73
N PHE A 622 -2.75 -2.65 6.34
CA PHE A 622 -3.74 -3.52 5.72
C PHE A 622 -4.31 -4.50 6.74
N LEU A 623 -5.62 -4.46 6.99
CA LEU A 623 -6.25 -5.43 7.88
C LEU A 623 -6.49 -6.74 7.13
N CYS A 624 -6.18 -7.83 7.80
CA CYS A 624 -6.38 -9.18 7.30
C CYS A 624 -7.10 -10.01 8.37
N VAL A 625 -8.09 -10.77 7.92
CA VAL A 625 -8.86 -11.70 8.76
C VAL A 625 -8.05 -12.97 9.02
N GLY A 626 -7.31 -13.46 8.01
CA GLY A 626 -6.51 -14.67 8.11
C GLY A 626 -7.36 -15.92 8.38
N ALA A 627 -6.70 -17.01 8.78
CA ALA A 627 -7.39 -18.23 9.16
C ALA A 627 -8.13 -18.06 10.50
N THR A 628 -9.46 -18.14 10.47
CA THR A 628 -10.34 -17.97 11.65
C THR A 628 -11.56 -18.87 11.56
N LYS A 629 -12.16 -19.20 12.70
CA LYS A 629 -13.49 -19.83 12.78
C LYS A 629 -14.60 -18.85 13.16
N ARG A 630 -14.26 -17.59 13.47
CA ARG A 630 -15.18 -16.56 13.98
C ARG A 630 -15.93 -15.83 12.86
N TYR A 631 -15.28 -15.67 11.71
CA TYR A 631 -15.80 -14.87 10.60
C TYR A 631 -15.84 -15.67 9.31
N VAL A 632 -16.80 -15.35 8.46
CA VAL A 632 -16.80 -15.81 7.07
C VAL A 632 -15.66 -15.11 6.34
N PRO A 633 -14.75 -15.82 5.67
CA PRO A 633 -13.67 -15.20 4.93
C PRO A 633 -14.18 -14.30 3.80
N PHE A 634 -13.43 -13.26 3.45
CA PHE A 634 -13.67 -12.51 2.22
C PHE A 634 -13.34 -13.33 0.98
N THR A 635 -14.04 -13.07 -0.12
CA THR A 635 -13.73 -13.67 -1.42
C THR A 635 -12.35 -13.23 -1.94
N ASP A 636 -11.94 -12.00 -1.63
CA ASP A 636 -10.61 -11.51 -1.99
C ASP A 636 -9.51 -12.14 -1.12
N LYS A 637 -8.69 -12.97 -1.75
CA LYS A 637 -7.57 -13.67 -1.11
C LYS A 637 -6.52 -12.75 -0.50
N ARG A 638 -6.42 -11.49 -0.97
CA ARG A 638 -5.51 -10.50 -0.35
C ARG A 638 -5.90 -10.28 1.10
N SER A 639 -7.19 -10.21 1.40
CA SER A 639 -7.72 -9.95 2.75
C SER A 639 -7.96 -11.22 3.57
N ALA A 640 -8.19 -12.36 2.91
CA ALA A 640 -8.47 -13.64 3.56
C ALA A 640 -7.22 -14.43 3.99
N ASP A 641 -6.07 -14.28 3.29
CA ASP A 641 -4.84 -15.01 3.60
C ASP A 641 -3.73 -14.06 4.10
N SER A 642 -3.22 -14.30 5.31
CA SER A 642 -2.25 -13.42 5.97
C SER A 642 -0.87 -13.37 5.31
N ILE A 643 -0.45 -14.43 4.61
CA ILE A 643 0.82 -14.43 3.85
C ILE A 643 0.66 -13.62 2.57
N VAL A 644 -0.47 -13.77 1.89
CA VAL A 644 -0.82 -12.94 0.72
C VAL A 644 -0.98 -11.48 1.13
N ALA A 645 -1.56 -11.20 2.30
CA ALA A 645 -1.69 -9.86 2.85
C ALA A 645 -0.34 -9.18 3.08
N ALA A 646 0.62 -9.89 3.69
CA ALA A 646 1.99 -9.37 3.85
C ALA A 646 2.68 -9.12 2.50
N ASN A 647 2.43 -9.99 1.52
CA ASN A 647 2.96 -9.82 0.16
C ASN A 647 2.38 -8.59 -0.52
N PHE A 648 1.06 -8.41 -0.43
CA PHE A 648 0.35 -7.25 -0.96
C PHE A 648 0.84 -5.95 -0.32
N ALA A 649 0.96 -5.91 1.02
CA ALA A 649 1.43 -4.75 1.73
C ALA A 649 2.86 -4.34 1.30
N LYS A 650 3.72 -5.34 1.03
CA LYS A 650 5.06 -5.11 0.48
C LYS A 650 5.02 -4.57 -0.95
N SER A 651 4.19 -5.11 -1.83
CA SER A 651 4.12 -4.68 -3.22
C SER A 651 3.60 -3.25 -3.36
N GLU A 652 2.59 -2.89 -2.56
CA GLU A 652 2.02 -1.54 -2.50
C GLU A 652 2.90 -0.54 -1.76
N LYS A 653 3.98 -0.99 -1.12
CA LYS A 653 4.85 -0.18 -0.26
C LYS A 653 4.05 0.56 0.82
N ILE A 654 3.03 -0.07 1.39
CA ILE A 654 2.34 0.46 2.57
C ILE A 654 3.13 0.11 3.85
N LEU A 655 2.66 0.52 5.03
CA LEU A 655 3.42 0.45 6.26
C LEU A 655 3.54 -0.99 6.78
N GLY A 656 2.45 -1.75 6.73
CA GLY A 656 2.38 -3.10 7.25
C GLY A 656 0.97 -3.67 7.34
N CYS A 657 0.77 -4.65 8.20
CA CYS A 657 -0.47 -5.43 8.30
C CYS A 657 -1.02 -5.45 9.73
N ASN A 658 -2.35 -5.53 9.85
CA ASN A 658 -3.06 -5.85 11.09
C ASN A 658 -3.58 -7.29 10.96
N PHE A 659 -3.02 -8.21 11.73
CA PHE A 659 -3.39 -9.62 11.73
C PHE A 659 -4.39 -9.93 12.84
N HIS A 660 -5.28 -10.88 12.58
CA HIS A 660 -6.23 -11.34 13.58
C HIS A 660 -5.56 -12.21 14.65
N SER A 661 -5.93 -12.01 15.91
CA SER A 661 -5.30 -12.64 17.07
C SER A 661 -5.46 -14.16 17.10
N GLU A 662 -6.62 -14.69 16.70
CA GLU A 662 -6.90 -16.14 16.73
C GLU A 662 -5.89 -16.92 15.88
N GLU A 663 -5.58 -16.43 14.68
CA GLU A 663 -4.59 -17.07 13.81
C GLU A 663 -3.21 -17.07 14.47
N LEU A 664 -2.78 -15.92 15.00
CA LEU A 664 -1.43 -15.74 15.52
C LEU A 664 -1.15 -16.47 16.84
N LEU A 665 -2.19 -16.87 17.57
CA LEU A 665 -2.06 -17.78 18.71
C LEU A 665 -1.68 -19.20 18.27
N HIS A 666 -1.98 -19.57 17.03
CA HIS A 666 -1.71 -20.89 16.47
C HIS A 666 -0.56 -20.90 15.46
N ASP A 667 -0.38 -19.81 14.71
CA ASP A 667 0.60 -19.70 13.63
C ASP A 667 1.33 -18.35 13.64
N ARG A 668 2.65 -18.42 13.83
CA ARG A 668 3.53 -17.24 13.92
C ARG A 668 4.03 -16.78 12.54
N ARG A 669 3.87 -17.62 11.50
CA ARG A 669 4.44 -17.40 10.16
C ARG A 669 4.02 -16.07 9.51
N PRO A 670 2.79 -15.55 9.68
CA PRO A 670 2.42 -14.25 9.13
C PRO A 670 3.28 -13.09 9.65
N VAL A 671 3.49 -13.01 10.96
CA VAL A 671 4.34 -11.99 11.59
C VAL A 671 5.80 -12.15 11.14
N GLU A 672 6.30 -13.39 11.07
CA GLU A 672 7.66 -13.64 10.58
C GLU A 672 7.83 -13.23 9.10
N ARG A 673 6.80 -13.46 8.27
CA ARG A 673 6.79 -13.02 6.87
C ARG A 673 6.81 -11.50 6.78
N ALA A 674 5.94 -10.82 7.53
CA ALA A 674 5.90 -9.36 7.58
C ALA A 674 7.27 -8.77 8.01
N LYS A 675 7.88 -9.34 9.05
CA LYS A 675 9.22 -8.95 9.53
C LYS A 675 10.29 -9.14 8.47
N ARG A 676 10.32 -10.28 7.76
CA ARG A 676 11.26 -10.51 6.63
C ARG A 676 11.09 -9.50 5.50
N LEU A 677 9.86 -9.05 5.26
CA LEU A 677 9.54 -8.06 4.24
C LEU A 677 9.80 -6.60 4.70
N GLY A 678 10.13 -6.39 5.98
CA GLY A 678 10.36 -5.07 6.57
C GLY A 678 9.07 -4.28 6.81
N LEU A 679 7.98 -5.00 7.11
CA LEU A 679 6.66 -4.46 7.43
C LEU A 679 6.44 -4.43 8.94
N VAL A 680 5.64 -3.48 9.41
CA VAL A 680 5.15 -3.49 10.80
C VAL A 680 3.99 -4.48 10.93
N SER A 681 3.86 -5.09 12.10
CA SER A 681 2.76 -6.01 12.42
C SER A 681 1.95 -5.46 13.58
N PHE A 682 0.65 -5.32 13.37
CA PHE A 682 -0.33 -5.03 14.42
C PHE A 682 -1.20 -6.27 14.63
N VAL A 683 -1.78 -6.39 15.82
CA VAL A 683 -2.71 -7.48 16.16
C VAL A 683 -4.02 -6.91 16.66
N TRP A 684 -5.13 -7.48 16.20
CA TRP A 684 -6.49 -7.13 16.61
C TRP A 684 -7.31 -8.40 16.87
N GLY A 685 -8.38 -8.29 17.65
CA GLY A 685 -9.32 -9.38 17.90
C GLY A 685 -9.55 -9.65 19.40
N ASP A 686 -10.61 -10.42 19.68
CA ASP A 686 -11.12 -10.62 21.04
C ASP A 686 -10.16 -11.35 21.99
N ASP A 687 -9.15 -12.05 21.46
CA ASP A 687 -8.17 -12.74 22.31
C ASP A 687 -7.28 -11.76 23.09
N LEU A 688 -7.30 -10.47 22.71
CA LEU A 688 -6.60 -9.40 23.43
C LEU A 688 -7.35 -8.94 24.69
N ASP A 689 -8.54 -9.46 24.98
CA ASP A 689 -9.23 -9.26 26.27
C ASP A 689 -8.59 -10.07 27.42
N SER A 690 -7.36 -10.56 27.24
CA SER A 690 -6.59 -11.35 28.21
C SER A 690 -5.18 -10.81 28.35
N LYS A 691 -4.79 -10.43 29.59
CA LYS A 691 -3.43 -9.95 29.91
C LYS A 691 -2.34 -10.92 29.44
N LYS A 692 -2.58 -12.23 29.58
CA LYS A 692 -1.65 -13.28 29.12
C LYS A 692 -1.38 -13.19 27.62
N ASN A 693 -2.43 -13.00 26.82
CA ASN A 693 -2.30 -12.92 25.37
C ASN A 693 -1.69 -11.58 24.95
N ILE A 694 -2.06 -10.47 25.61
CA ILE A 694 -1.40 -9.18 25.44
C ILE A 694 0.11 -9.31 25.66
N ASP A 695 0.53 -9.94 26.77
CA ASP A 695 1.95 -10.15 27.08
C ASP A 695 2.64 -11.03 26.02
N TYR A 696 1.98 -12.10 25.55
CA TYR A 696 2.49 -12.95 24.47
C TYR A 696 2.74 -12.14 23.18
N PHE A 697 1.77 -11.35 22.71
CA PHE A 697 1.93 -10.57 21.49
C PHE A 697 3.03 -9.51 21.63
N ARG A 698 3.13 -8.84 22.78
CA ARG A 698 4.12 -7.80 23.04
C ARG A 698 5.54 -8.31 23.23
N ARG A 699 5.71 -9.42 23.95
CA ARG A 699 7.03 -9.89 24.39
C ARG A 699 7.55 -11.01 23.50
N ASP A 700 6.70 -11.99 23.18
CA ASP A 700 7.11 -13.21 22.51
C ASP A 700 7.04 -13.07 20.99
N LEU A 701 5.94 -12.50 20.47
CA LEU A 701 5.84 -12.17 19.04
C LEU A 701 6.48 -10.81 18.70
N ALA A 702 6.63 -9.94 19.70
CA ALA A 702 7.24 -8.62 19.57
C ALA A 702 6.61 -7.77 18.45
N VAL A 703 5.29 -7.79 18.36
CA VAL A 703 4.53 -7.00 17.36
C VAL A 703 4.64 -5.50 17.65
N GLU A 704 4.54 -4.67 16.61
CA GLU A 704 4.65 -3.22 16.73
C GLU A 704 3.41 -2.55 17.34
N GLY A 705 2.23 -3.15 17.18
CA GLY A 705 0.97 -2.62 17.73
C GLY A 705 -0.02 -3.70 18.18
N ILE A 706 -0.85 -3.39 19.18
CA ILE A 706 -2.00 -4.20 19.58
C ILE A 706 -3.24 -3.30 19.70
N ILE A 707 -4.39 -3.80 19.24
CA ILE A 707 -5.66 -3.07 19.18
C ILE A 707 -6.69 -3.85 19.99
N TYR A 708 -7.19 -3.28 21.10
CA TYR A 708 -8.08 -3.99 22.02
C TYR A 708 -9.02 -3.06 22.81
N ASP A 709 -10.04 -3.67 23.41
CA ASP A 709 -11.09 -2.98 24.17
C ASP A 709 -10.61 -2.56 25.57
N LYS A 710 -11.28 -1.60 26.23
CA LYS A 710 -11.08 -1.30 27.67
C LYS A 710 -9.62 -1.00 28.06
N ILE A 711 -8.94 -0.25 27.20
CA ILE A 711 -7.55 0.11 27.37
C ILE A 711 -7.31 0.80 28.72
N GLY A 712 -6.29 0.35 29.46
CA GLY A 712 -5.98 0.92 30.77
C GLY A 712 -6.85 0.42 31.94
N GLU A 713 -7.81 -0.49 31.75
CA GLU A 713 -8.53 -1.11 32.87
C GLU A 713 -7.71 -2.19 33.59
N MET A 714 -7.01 -3.03 32.83
CA MET A 714 -6.18 -4.10 33.42
C MET A 714 -4.88 -3.61 34.04
N GLU A 715 -4.34 -2.51 33.50
CA GLU A 715 -3.06 -1.92 33.93
C GLU A 715 -3.07 -0.44 33.59
N GLU A 716 -2.84 0.41 34.60
CA GLU A 716 -2.73 1.84 34.40
C GLU A 716 -1.48 2.16 33.54
N ARG A 717 -1.66 3.06 32.58
CA ARG A 717 -0.61 3.35 31.59
C ARG A 717 -0.62 4.80 31.16
N GLN A 718 0.50 5.22 30.59
CA GLN A 718 0.66 6.54 29.97
C GLN A 718 0.98 6.40 28.50
N ASN A 719 0.49 7.37 27.71
CA ASN A 719 0.75 7.45 26.28
C ASN A 719 2.27 7.58 26.03
N VAL A 720 2.83 6.65 25.25
CA VAL A 720 4.26 6.57 24.92
C VAL A 720 4.77 7.83 24.25
N PHE A 721 3.96 8.51 23.43
CA PHE A 721 4.37 9.74 22.76
C PHE A 721 4.53 10.91 23.72
N MET A 722 3.68 10.98 24.76
CA MET A 722 3.80 11.98 25.80
C MET A 722 5.04 11.73 26.66
N VAL A 723 5.22 10.49 27.12
CA VAL A 723 6.40 10.08 27.90
C VAL A 723 7.69 10.36 27.13
N GLU A 724 7.76 9.99 25.85
CA GLU A 724 8.93 10.29 25.00
C GLU A 724 9.18 11.79 24.83
N ARG A 725 8.11 12.60 24.73
CA ARG A 725 8.21 14.06 24.59
C ARG A 725 8.73 14.70 25.87
N GLU A 726 8.23 14.31 27.02
CA GLU A 726 8.66 14.80 28.34
C GLU A 726 10.12 14.42 28.64
N GLN A 727 10.50 13.17 28.35
CA GLN A 727 11.89 12.72 28.42
C GLN A 727 12.81 13.53 27.51
N ARG A 728 12.34 13.86 26.29
CA ARG A 728 13.12 14.71 25.38
C ARG A 728 13.28 16.12 25.94
N ILE A 729 12.22 16.73 26.45
CA ILE A 729 12.25 18.09 27.00
C ILE A 729 13.18 18.17 28.22
N SER A 730 13.09 17.22 29.15
CA SER A 730 13.95 17.17 30.34
C SER A 730 15.43 17.03 30.01
N LEU A 731 15.78 16.26 28.98
CA LEU A 731 17.16 16.16 28.49
C LEU A 731 17.73 17.51 27.98
N PHE A 732 16.89 18.37 27.39
CA PHE A 732 17.32 19.70 26.93
C PHE A 732 17.28 20.79 28.03
N GLN A 733 16.56 20.55 29.12
CA GLN A 733 16.46 21.47 30.26
C GLN A 733 17.50 21.19 31.36
N SER A 734 18.20 20.05 31.31
CA SER A 734 19.24 19.70 32.27
C SER A 734 20.49 20.58 32.06
N PRO A 735 20.97 21.35 33.06
CA PRO A 735 22.24 22.05 32.95
C PRO A 735 23.38 21.04 32.78
N SER A 736 24.32 21.30 31.87
CA SER A 736 25.57 20.55 31.80
C SER A 736 26.24 20.54 33.19
N PRO A 737 26.81 19.42 33.66
CA PRO A 737 27.41 19.39 34.99
C PRO A 737 28.58 20.39 34.99
N SER A 738 28.40 21.50 35.68
CA SER A 738 29.51 22.37 36.04
C SER A 738 30.51 21.54 36.81
N ARG A 739 31.76 21.44 36.33
CA ARG A 739 32.90 21.01 37.15
C ARG A 739 32.92 21.89 38.40
N ARG A 740 32.38 21.37 39.51
CA ARG A 740 32.74 21.83 40.85
C ARG A 740 33.67 20.78 41.43
N GLY A 741 34.92 21.18 41.60
CA GLY A 741 35.79 20.53 42.55
C GLY A 741 35.20 20.72 43.95
N SER A 742 35.07 19.62 44.67
CA SER A 742 35.17 19.61 46.12
C SER A 742 35.87 18.31 46.46
N LEU A 743 37.06 18.45 47.03
CA LEU A 743 37.61 17.45 47.92
C LEU A 743 36.58 17.24 49.04
N ASP A 744 36.23 15.98 49.31
CA ASP A 744 36.27 15.38 50.64
C ASP A 744 35.61 14.00 50.61
N ASN A 745 36.41 13.00 50.99
CA ASN A 745 36.00 11.66 51.38
C ASN A 745 35.51 11.73 52.85
N PRO A 746 34.50 10.96 53.27
CA PRO A 746 34.80 9.58 53.67
C PRO A 746 33.73 8.52 53.35
N HIS A 747 34.22 7.28 53.22
CA HIS A 747 33.54 5.98 53.21
C HIS A 747 32.49 5.79 54.34
N PRO A 748 31.46 4.89 54.21
CA PRO A 748 31.72 3.44 54.17
C PRO A 748 30.70 2.45 53.52
N HIS A 749 31.22 1.22 53.35
CA HIS A 749 30.61 -0.12 53.27
C HIS A 749 29.64 -0.51 52.13
N ILE A 750 30.16 -1.36 51.22
CA ILE A 750 29.39 -2.28 50.36
C ILE A 750 29.80 -3.72 50.75
N THR A 751 28.81 -4.54 51.10
CA THR A 751 28.95 -6.01 51.18
C THR A 751 28.47 -6.65 49.89
N ASN A 752 29.27 -7.59 49.39
CA ASN A 752 29.12 -8.34 48.16
C ASN A 752 28.28 -9.62 48.36
N SER A 753 27.32 -9.88 47.47
CA SER A 753 26.90 -11.22 47.02
C SER A 753 25.93 -11.01 45.85
N GLY A 754 26.03 -11.59 44.67
CA GLY A 754 26.90 -12.60 44.10
C GLY A 754 26.17 -13.11 42.85
N LEU A 755 26.67 -12.81 41.66
CA LEU A 755 26.17 -13.35 40.39
C LEU A 755 27.32 -14.10 39.73
N ARG A 756 27.16 -15.43 39.68
CA ARG A 756 28.06 -16.37 39.02
C ARG A 756 27.44 -16.85 37.71
N SER A 757 28.31 -16.91 36.70
CA SER A 757 28.39 -17.89 35.60
C SER A 757 27.25 -17.91 34.57
N MET A 758 27.50 -18.06 33.27
CA MET A 758 28.71 -18.44 32.56
C MET A 758 28.51 -18.13 31.07
N SER A 759 29.58 -17.65 30.44
CA SER A 759 29.78 -17.53 29.00
C SER A 759 30.91 -18.47 28.58
N GLN A 760 30.77 -19.17 27.46
CA GLN A 760 31.82 -19.86 26.67
C GLN A 760 31.24 -19.98 25.25
N ASP A 761 31.92 -19.76 24.11
CA ASP A 761 33.33 -19.63 23.74
C ASP A 761 33.45 -18.77 22.45
N MET A 762 34.44 -17.85 22.34
CA MET A 762 35.71 -17.89 21.53
C MET A 762 35.52 -18.08 20.01
N ASN A 763 36.22 -17.46 19.05
CA ASN A 763 37.39 -16.58 18.87
C ASN A 763 37.29 -16.06 17.39
N GLY A 764 37.98 -15.05 16.85
CA GLY A 764 39.17 -14.32 17.28
C GLY A 764 39.56 -13.16 16.34
N GLN A 765 40.47 -12.33 16.87
CA GLN A 765 41.53 -11.48 16.29
C GLN A 765 41.25 -10.47 15.15
N ILE A 766 41.50 -9.17 15.43
CA ILE A 766 42.52 -8.32 14.74
C ILE A 766 43.11 -7.28 15.74
N ASP A 767 44.42 -7.07 15.60
CA ASP A 767 45.44 -6.28 16.33
C ASP A 767 45.26 -4.74 16.37
N PRO A 768 45.59 -4.02 17.47
CA PRO A 768 45.55 -2.56 17.53
C PRO A 768 46.95 -1.91 17.69
N GLU A 769 47.46 -1.32 16.61
CA GLU A 769 48.41 -0.21 16.72
C GLU A 769 48.12 0.88 15.68
N ILE A 770 48.48 2.11 16.05
CA ILE A 770 48.49 3.36 15.27
C ILE A 770 47.20 4.18 15.36
N LEU A 771 47.18 5.13 16.31
CA LEU A 771 46.95 6.55 16.03
C LEU A 771 47.28 7.41 17.27
N LYS A 772 48.57 7.74 17.43
CA LYS A 772 49.05 8.92 18.17
C LYS A 772 49.27 10.05 17.17
N LYS A 773 48.70 11.24 17.44
CA LYS A 773 49.22 12.63 17.24
C LYS A 773 48.05 13.60 17.00
N LYS A 774 47.72 14.43 17.99
CA LYS A 774 48.21 15.81 18.27
C LYS A 774 47.34 16.89 17.59
N TRP A 775 46.54 17.56 18.41
CA TRP A 775 45.98 18.90 18.16
C TRP A 775 46.83 19.94 18.92
N PRO A 776 47.22 21.08 18.33
CA PRO A 776 47.70 22.23 19.09
C PRO A 776 46.57 23.24 19.37
N LYS A 777 46.60 23.79 20.59
CA LYS A 777 45.86 24.97 21.04
C LYS A 777 46.76 26.21 21.00
N ALA A 778 46.09 27.36 20.96
CA ALA A 778 46.46 28.71 21.45
C ALA A 778 46.96 29.72 20.41
N MET A 779 46.25 30.85 20.28
CA MET A 779 46.62 32.08 20.99
C MET A 779 45.46 33.07 21.08
N VAL A 780 45.36 33.70 22.24
CA VAL A 780 44.49 34.82 22.61
C VAL A 780 45.34 36.08 22.58
N GLY A 781 44.83 37.18 22.02
CA GLY A 781 45.38 38.52 22.12
C GLY A 781 44.28 39.53 22.47
N ARG A 782 44.50 40.26 23.56
CA ARG A 782 43.58 41.20 24.25
C ARG A 782 43.29 42.50 23.48
N SER A 783 42.12 43.10 23.71
CA SER A 783 41.97 44.50 24.15
C SER A 783 40.50 44.89 24.42
N ASP A 784 40.22 45.11 25.70
CA ASP A 784 39.47 46.20 26.37
C ASP A 784 38.24 46.91 25.77
N SER A 785 37.23 46.94 26.66
CA SER A 785 36.41 48.11 27.09
C SER A 785 35.17 48.56 26.31
N ALA A 786 34.04 48.36 26.99
CA ALA A 786 32.97 49.31 27.34
C ALA A 786 32.26 50.16 26.27
N GLY A 787 30.92 50.10 26.29
CA GLY A 787 30.06 51.17 25.79
C GLY A 787 28.68 50.71 25.30
N SER A 788 27.68 50.74 26.18
CA SER A 788 26.27 50.95 25.81
C SER A 788 26.00 52.47 25.72
N PRO A 789 24.77 52.94 25.41
CA PRO A 789 23.97 52.80 24.19
C PRO A 789 23.56 54.18 23.62
N SER A 790 23.12 54.31 22.35
CA SER A 790 22.17 55.38 21.97
C SER A 790 21.57 55.21 20.57
N SER A 791 20.23 55.14 20.53
CA SER A 791 19.32 55.79 19.57
C SER A 791 19.72 55.89 18.08
N LYS A 792 19.14 55.07 17.22
CA LYS A 792 17.93 55.35 16.41
C LYS A 792 17.67 54.18 15.47
#